data_AF-A0A363UC71-F1
#
_entry.id   AF-A0A363UC71-F1
#
_cell.length_a   1.000
_cell.length_b   1.000
_cell.length_c   1.000
_cell.angle_alpha   90.00
_cell.angle_beta   90.00
_cell.angle_gamma   90.00
#
_symmetry.space_group_name_H-M   'P 1'
#
loop_
_entity.id
_entity.type
_entity.pdbx_description
1 polymer ?
#
loop_
_entity_poly.entity_id
_entity_poly.type
_entity_poly.pdbx_seq_one_letter_code
_entity_poly.pdbx_strand_id
1 'polypeptide(L)'
;MRRLFLTLNVLAVLLSPGLTNRASAHTDETRPAEVEPVPVKPAVSPALSVNLSAPTGRTITFNEQNEEQKPVAAPHKREIPHLVLYRNGVPTPGFERALTISIGNLAVPGTGMYVNLSIETQHGDPNLERTNNVKIKVWEETKYVPFNALTQQGVAVNFNVIFDPVTRLTHKTTKTPTDYYRYRIIVSDPIGNQIQTHTEDYAFLMENQWRVPLPTVLESAPGAAPDELLVYYYDMTPFQTNLKDPFTRIPREDVDRYIQTELIPAMVAAIRVQSDLWEFPWYEEWRNYRLDEEPKTLSVALGEYNIWFHGQSPSLGYSMISIRVDGSVGEYETMTDGLMSIFHHELFHNHQRNISLHYAGHAAIAGRDQAWMMFSEGTAVLASSVGQPDVQFTQTTTPRSYLKRAHAFIGSEDAIGGGLNKSYERIPYQTAAYWRFLYEKCGGMQDGTEDPAAGMKVIRTTLETLYRSKVVDITASTDLIGALPHIMDLALADTATCPFHTYKDSLSQFGQAIYALRLENGRCPSNNKQCGFHDPDGLYTNPPIEKVLITNNPATSINGNIPTSYGIDLVELEIDPGSNGKTIKIVFDQPTSSIAEYTLSVWMLKSPDPTNSARGLARIDESDVLNVENGYLVIDAKPMNTEEYNRIGLIIIRMDPFEIQDSTGNYTVQVLVK
;
A
#
# COMPACT_ATOMS: atom_id res chain seq x y z
N MET A 1 31.58 -25.30 5.70
CA MET A 1 31.14 -25.87 7.00
C MET A 1 29.62 -25.77 7.06
N ARG A 2 28.94 -26.92 7.10
CA ARG A 2 27.49 -27.09 7.03
C ARG A 2 26.83 -26.87 8.40
N ARG A 3 25.69 -26.16 8.45
CA ARG A 3 24.67 -26.22 9.51
C ARG A 3 23.32 -26.06 8.79
N LEU A 4 22.58 -27.13 8.48
CA LEU A 4 21.64 -27.88 9.33
C LEU A 4 20.70 -26.97 10.14
N PHE A 5 19.49 -26.74 9.61
CA PHE A 5 18.32 -26.34 10.38
C PHE A 5 17.38 -27.53 10.48
N LEU A 6 17.08 -27.94 11.71
CA LEU A 6 16.04 -28.91 12.03
C LEU A 6 14.78 -28.14 12.45
N THR A 7 13.69 -28.42 11.78
CA THR A 7 12.30 -28.11 12.16
C THR A 7 11.87 -28.97 13.34
N LEU A 8 11.06 -28.44 14.26
CA LEU A 8 10.07 -29.22 15.00
C LEU A 8 8.89 -28.35 15.49
N ASN A 9 7.70 -28.63 14.96
CA ASN A 9 6.41 -28.30 15.57
C ASN A 9 6.12 -29.29 16.70
N VAL A 10 5.56 -28.85 17.85
CA VAL A 10 4.57 -29.64 18.62
C VAL A 10 3.64 -28.70 19.42
N LEU A 11 2.36 -29.08 19.39
CA LEU A 11 1.12 -28.54 19.93
C LEU A 11 0.92 -28.91 21.43
N ALA A 12 0.24 -28.02 22.17
CA ALA A 12 -0.65 -28.17 23.35
C ALA A 12 -0.43 -29.27 24.42
N VAL A 13 -0.66 -28.91 25.70
CA VAL A 13 -1.64 -29.55 26.61
C VAL A 13 -1.72 -28.79 27.95
N LEU A 14 -2.96 -28.56 28.39
CA LEU A 14 -3.44 -28.08 29.70
C LEU A 14 -2.90 -28.92 30.87
N LEU A 15 -2.80 -28.33 32.07
CA LEU A 15 -3.16 -28.96 33.37
C LEU A 15 -2.96 -27.97 34.54
N SER A 16 -4.06 -27.57 35.18
CA SER A 16 -4.08 -27.26 36.63
C SER A 16 -4.25 -28.57 37.39
N PRO A 17 -3.68 -28.73 38.61
CA PRO A 17 -4.35 -28.35 39.87
C PRO A 17 -3.31 -27.82 40.90
N GLY A 18 -3.57 -27.40 42.13
CA GLY A 18 -4.69 -27.56 43.05
C GLY A 18 -4.32 -26.89 44.39
N LEU A 19 -5.35 -26.53 45.16
CA LEU A 19 -5.27 -25.99 46.52
C LEU A 19 -4.59 -26.96 47.50
N THR A 20 -3.91 -26.44 48.52
CA THR A 20 -4.03 -26.96 49.89
C THR A 20 -3.89 -25.87 50.94
N ASN A 21 -4.89 -25.82 51.82
CA ASN A 21 -4.94 -25.09 53.08
C ASN A 21 -3.91 -25.61 54.08
N ARG A 22 -3.40 -24.72 54.94
CA ARG A 22 -3.08 -25.09 56.32
C ARG A 22 -3.43 -23.95 57.27
N ALA A 23 -4.47 -24.20 58.06
CA ALA A 23 -4.84 -23.43 59.23
C ALA A 23 -3.95 -23.82 60.42
N SER A 24 -3.74 -22.86 61.33
CA SER A 24 -3.59 -23.16 62.75
C SER A 24 -4.25 -22.03 63.56
N ALA A 25 -5.27 -22.41 64.32
CA ALA A 25 -5.76 -21.72 65.52
C ALA A 25 -4.68 -21.84 66.62
N HIS A 26 -4.66 -21.17 67.78
CA HIS A 26 -5.64 -20.50 68.66
C HIS A 26 -4.83 -19.43 69.44
N THR A 27 -5.40 -18.36 69.96
CA THR A 27 -6.09 -18.37 71.27
C THR A 27 -6.74 -17.01 71.53
N ASP A 28 -7.83 -17.11 72.28
CA ASP A 28 -8.83 -16.12 72.61
C ASP A 28 -8.45 -15.41 73.91
N GLU A 29 -8.51 -14.09 73.96
CA GLU A 29 -8.64 -13.34 75.22
C GLU A 29 -9.39 -12.02 74.96
N THR A 30 -10.67 -12.03 75.31
CA THR A 30 -11.58 -10.88 75.32
C THR A 30 -11.22 -9.88 76.41
N ARG A 31 -11.03 -8.62 76.02
CA ARG A 31 -10.98 -7.44 76.91
C ARG A 31 -11.99 -6.38 76.41
N PRO A 32 -12.67 -5.61 77.28
CA PRO A 32 -13.86 -4.86 76.90
C PRO A 32 -13.55 -3.53 76.20
N ALA A 33 -14.48 -3.20 75.30
CA ALA A 33 -14.64 -2.00 74.47
C ALA A 33 -13.91 -0.72 74.93
N GLU A 34 -12.92 -0.33 74.12
CA GLU A 34 -12.47 1.04 73.97
C GLU A 34 -12.94 1.51 72.59
N VAL A 35 -13.71 2.59 72.55
CA VAL A 35 -14.20 3.19 71.30
C VAL A 35 -12.99 3.83 70.61
N GLU A 36 -12.34 3.10 69.71
CA GLU A 36 -11.39 3.69 68.77
C GLU A 36 -12.13 4.71 67.88
N PRO A 37 -11.60 5.93 67.69
CA PRO A 37 -12.11 6.81 66.66
C PRO A 37 -11.95 6.07 65.33
N VAL A 38 -13.07 5.88 64.62
CA VAL A 38 -13.08 5.42 63.23
C VAL A 38 -11.93 6.13 62.51
N PRO A 39 -10.97 5.41 61.89
CA PRO A 39 -9.99 6.05 61.06
C PRO A 39 -10.80 6.72 59.96
N VAL A 40 -10.88 8.04 60.00
CA VAL A 40 -11.37 8.84 58.88
C VAL A 40 -10.47 8.44 57.73
N LYS A 41 -11.00 7.57 56.87
CA LYS A 41 -10.42 7.22 55.58
C LYS A 41 -9.97 8.55 54.98
N PRO A 42 -8.68 8.76 54.65
CA PRO A 42 -8.25 10.03 54.10
C PRO A 42 -9.17 10.30 52.91
N ALA A 43 -9.85 11.45 52.95
CA ALA A 43 -10.68 11.89 51.84
C ALA A 43 -9.79 11.78 50.60
N VAL A 44 -10.21 10.97 49.63
CA VAL A 44 -9.49 10.78 48.37
C VAL A 44 -9.28 12.17 47.80
N SER A 45 -8.03 12.64 47.77
CA SER A 45 -7.71 13.92 47.15
C SER A 45 -8.32 13.91 45.74
N PRO A 46 -9.09 14.93 45.34
CA PRO A 46 -9.69 14.95 44.02
C PRO A 46 -8.60 14.79 42.96
N ALA A 47 -8.90 14.02 41.91
CA ALA A 47 -7.97 13.86 40.80
C ALA A 47 -7.67 15.23 40.19
N LEU A 48 -6.39 15.44 39.88
CA LEU A 48 -5.90 16.64 39.20
C LEU A 48 -6.69 16.82 37.90
N SER A 49 -7.23 18.01 37.65
CA SER A 49 -7.83 18.32 36.34
C SER A 49 -6.81 19.05 35.49
N VAL A 50 -6.46 18.53 34.31
CA VAL A 50 -5.54 19.20 33.38
C VAL A 50 -6.27 19.51 32.09
N ASN A 51 -6.28 20.78 31.71
CA ASN A 51 -6.84 21.24 30.44
C ASN A 51 -5.74 21.84 29.58
N LEU A 52 -5.65 21.39 28.32
CA LEU A 52 -4.69 21.88 27.35
C LEU A 52 -5.44 22.59 26.22
N SER A 53 -4.89 23.70 25.74
CA SER A 53 -5.44 24.41 24.58
C SER A 53 -4.34 25.15 23.83
N ALA A 54 -4.43 25.15 22.50
CA ALA A 54 -3.64 26.03 21.66
C ALA A 54 -4.37 27.38 21.52
N PRO A 55 -3.69 28.54 21.55
CA PRO A 55 -4.32 29.84 21.34
C PRO A 55 -5.01 29.99 19.98
N THR A 56 -4.62 29.20 18.98
CA THR A 56 -5.27 29.10 17.67
C THR A 56 -6.64 28.41 17.73
N GLY A 57 -6.94 27.68 18.81
CA GLY A 57 -8.10 26.80 18.92
C GLY A 57 -8.03 25.53 18.06
N ARG A 58 -6.92 25.30 17.33
CA ARG A 58 -6.78 24.12 16.47
C ARG A 58 -6.58 22.86 17.30
N THR A 59 -7.31 21.81 16.94
CA THR A 59 -7.17 20.46 17.47
C THR A 59 -7.01 19.46 16.33
N ILE A 60 -6.53 18.27 16.67
CA ILE A 60 -6.41 17.15 15.75
C ILE A 60 -6.85 15.86 16.44
N THR A 61 -7.51 14.98 15.67
CA THR A 61 -7.96 13.69 16.18
C THR A 61 -6.77 12.75 16.34
N PHE A 62 -6.48 12.36 17.57
CA PHE A 62 -5.55 11.28 17.87
C PHE A 62 -6.30 9.96 18.11
N ASN A 63 -5.82 8.90 17.48
CA ASN A 63 -6.31 7.53 17.67
C ASN A 63 -5.20 6.69 18.31
N GLU A 64 -5.45 6.19 19.52
CA GLU A 64 -4.55 5.22 20.14
C GLU A 64 -4.69 3.88 19.40
N GLN A 65 -3.78 3.59 18.45
CA GLN A 65 -3.69 2.26 17.88
C GLN A 65 -2.98 1.37 18.90
N ASN A 66 -3.76 0.57 19.63
CA ASN A 66 -3.20 -0.55 20.37
C ASN A 66 -2.49 -1.48 19.37
N GLU A 67 -1.24 -1.78 19.68
CA GLU A 67 -0.42 -2.77 19.00
C GLU A 67 -1.23 -4.04 18.68
N GLU A 68 -0.96 -4.62 17.52
CA GLU A 68 -1.50 -5.88 17.04
C GLU A 68 -1.73 -6.88 18.19
N GLN A 69 -2.95 -7.43 18.29
CA GLN A 69 -3.42 -8.49 19.20
C GLN A 69 -4.12 -8.06 20.51
N LYS A 70 -5.38 -7.59 20.40
CA LYS A 70 -6.51 -8.09 21.20
C LYS A 70 -7.83 -7.56 20.64
N PRO A 71 -8.82 -8.40 20.32
CA PRO A 71 -10.17 -7.89 20.10
C PRO A 71 -10.73 -7.43 21.46
N VAL A 72 -11.40 -6.26 21.50
CA VAL A 72 -12.59 -5.93 22.35
C VAL A 72 -12.70 -4.45 22.79
N ALA A 73 -11.73 -3.55 22.60
CA ALA A 73 -11.95 -2.12 22.87
C ALA A 73 -11.99 -1.28 21.59
N ALA A 74 -13.04 -0.47 21.40
CA ALA A 74 -13.03 0.57 20.39
C ALA A 74 -11.86 1.53 20.66
N PRO A 75 -11.12 1.99 19.63
CA PRO A 75 -9.99 2.89 19.83
C PRO A 75 -10.43 4.14 20.59
N HIS A 76 -9.67 4.51 21.64
CA HIS A 76 -9.90 5.76 22.34
C HIS A 76 -9.50 6.92 21.43
N LYS A 77 -10.52 7.60 20.88
CA LYS A 77 -10.34 8.82 20.09
C LYS A 77 -10.35 10.02 21.01
N ARG A 78 -9.38 10.92 20.84
CA ARG A 78 -9.32 12.19 21.57
C ARG A 78 -8.92 13.32 20.63
N GLU A 79 -9.50 14.48 20.85
CA GLU A 79 -9.03 15.72 20.24
C GLU A 79 -7.89 16.27 21.09
N ILE A 80 -6.72 16.45 20.48
CA ILE A 80 -5.54 17.01 21.13
C ILE A 80 -5.17 18.34 20.48
N PRO A 81 -4.57 19.31 21.21
CA PRO A 81 -4.12 20.55 20.62
C PRO A 81 -3.14 20.32 19.46
N HIS A 82 -3.27 21.14 18.42
CA HIS A 82 -2.43 21.11 17.22
C HIS A 82 -1.65 22.41 17.08
N LEU A 83 -0.33 22.27 17.02
CA LEU A 83 0.63 23.36 16.92
C LEU A 83 1.47 23.19 15.66
N VAL A 84 1.96 24.31 15.12
CA VAL A 84 2.85 24.32 13.95
C VAL A 84 4.11 25.07 14.32
N LEU A 85 5.26 24.41 14.31
CA LEU A 85 6.53 25.04 14.67
C LEU A 85 7.11 25.84 13.50
N TYR A 86 7.19 25.21 12.33
CA TYR A 86 7.70 25.81 11.10
C TYR A 86 6.67 25.76 9.98
N ARG A 87 6.62 26.84 9.19
CA ARG A 87 5.92 26.90 7.91
C ARG A 87 6.89 27.37 6.84
N ASN A 88 7.11 26.57 5.81
CA ASN A 88 8.07 26.84 4.74
C ASN A 88 9.50 27.11 5.25
N GLY A 89 9.97 26.31 6.21
CA GLY A 89 11.29 26.46 6.84
C GLY A 89 11.44 27.67 7.77
N VAL A 90 10.39 28.48 7.95
CA VAL A 90 10.39 29.68 8.81
C VAL A 90 9.58 29.43 10.08
N PRO A 91 10.06 29.82 11.27
CA PRO A 91 9.28 29.71 12.50
C PRO A 91 7.95 30.44 12.37
N THR A 92 6.87 29.79 12.79
CA THR A 92 5.55 30.42 12.83
C THR A 92 5.48 31.51 13.90
N PRO A 93 4.49 32.43 13.82
CA PRO A 93 4.20 33.37 14.89
C PRO A 93 4.00 32.65 16.23
N GLY A 94 4.42 33.28 17.33
CA GLY A 94 4.42 32.65 18.67
C GLY A 94 3.09 32.03 19.08
N PHE A 95 1.95 32.59 18.65
CA PHE A 95 0.62 32.07 18.99
C PHE A 95 0.30 30.72 18.32
N GLU A 96 0.92 30.38 17.18
CA GLU A 96 0.75 29.08 16.49
C GLU A 96 1.61 27.96 17.09
N ARG A 97 2.64 28.34 17.86
CA ARG A 97 3.55 27.46 18.59
C ARG A 97 3.46 27.66 20.09
N ALA A 98 2.27 28.01 20.57
CA ALA A 98 1.99 28.23 21.98
C ALA A 98 0.97 27.21 22.51
N LEU A 99 1.10 26.89 23.79
CA LEU A 99 0.23 25.96 24.51
C LEU A 99 -0.10 26.56 25.88
N THR A 100 -1.38 26.60 26.21
CA THR A 100 -1.87 26.92 27.55
C THR A 100 -2.26 25.64 28.27
N ILE A 101 -1.65 25.41 29.43
CA ILE A 101 -1.91 24.25 30.30
C ILE A 101 -2.47 24.79 31.62
N SER A 102 -3.71 24.43 31.94
CA SER A 102 -4.37 24.79 33.19
C SER A 102 -4.49 23.56 34.08
N ILE A 103 -3.87 23.62 35.26
CA ILE A 103 -3.85 22.55 36.25
C ILE A 103 -4.75 22.95 37.40
N GLY A 104 -5.94 22.36 37.48
CA GLY A 104 -6.96 22.61 38.51
C GLY A 104 -7.05 21.53 39.57
N ASN A 105 -7.96 21.75 40.52
CA ASN A 105 -8.24 20.86 41.66
C ASN A 105 -7.04 20.64 42.61
N LEU A 106 -6.12 21.60 42.67
CA LEU A 106 -4.98 21.52 43.57
C LEU A 106 -5.39 21.86 45.01
N ALA A 107 -5.02 20.98 45.96
CA ALA A 107 -5.21 21.19 47.39
C ALA A 107 -3.90 21.66 48.03
N VAL A 108 -3.83 22.92 48.46
CA VAL A 108 -2.60 23.52 48.99
C VAL A 108 -2.41 23.18 50.47
N PRO A 109 -1.34 22.44 50.85
CA PRO A 109 -1.06 22.17 52.25
C PRO A 109 -0.65 23.47 52.96
N GLY A 110 -0.74 23.50 54.29
CA GLY A 110 -0.46 24.70 55.10
C GLY A 110 0.93 25.32 54.89
N THR A 111 1.86 24.55 54.32
CA THR A 111 3.23 24.96 53.97
C THR A 111 3.36 25.59 52.58
N GLY A 112 2.33 25.53 51.74
CA GLY A 112 2.39 25.82 50.30
C GLY A 112 2.84 24.62 49.48
N MET A 113 2.84 24.73 48.15
CA MET A 113 3.32 23.66 47.26
C MET A 113 4.11 24.21 46.07
N TYR A 114 4.93 23.36 45.45
CA TYR A 114 5.49 23.57 44.13
C TYR A 114 4.77 22.71 43.10
N VAL A 115 4.45 23.28 41.94
CA VAL A 115 3.95 22.57 40.77
C VAL A 115 5.01 22.67 39.68
N ASN A 116 5.66 21.56 39.40
CA ASN A 116 6.63 21.40 38.32
C ASN A 116 5.94 20.77 37.11
N LEU A 117 6.06 21.42 35.96
CA LEU A 117 5.62 20.92 34.67
C LEU A 117 6.85 20.67 33.80
N SER A 118 6.95 19.48 33.23
CA SER A 118 7.93 19.15 32.20
C SER A 118 7.23 18.63 30.94
N ILE A 119 7.66 19.08 29.77
CA ILE A 119 7.16 18.64 28.46
C ILE A 119 8.29 17.95 27.71
N GLU A 120 8.01 16.76 27.18
CA GLU A 120 8.98 15.89 26.51
C GLU A 120 8.40 15.37 25.21
N THR A 121 9.26 15.08 24.22
CA THR A 121 8.87 14.35 23.01
C THR A 121 8.30 12.98 23.36
N GLN A 122 7.39 12.46 22.54
CA GLN A 122 6.86 11.11 22.69
C GLN A 122 7.93 10.09 22.28
N HIS A 123 8.60 10.35 21.17
CA HIS A 123 9.66 9.54 20.60
C HIS A 123 11.05 9.98 21.08
N GLY A 124 12.01 9.05 21.01
CA GLY A 124 13.43 9.36 21.24
C GLY A 124 14.07 9.99 20.01
N ASP A 125 15.18 10.71 20.18
CA ASP A 125 15.89 11.36 19.07
C ASP A 125 16.27 10.33 17.99
N PRO A 126 15.76 10.47 16.75
CA PRO A 126 16.05 9.52 15.68
C PRO A 126 17.51 9.55 15.24
N ASN A 127 18.32 10.53 15.64
CA ASN A 127 19.77 10.48 15.40
C ASN A 127 20.52 9.56 16.36
N LEU A 128 19.87 9.12 17.45
CA LEU A 128 20.46 8.21 18.43
C LEU A 128 20.06 6.75 18.10
N GLU A 129 20.90 5.79 18.51
CA GLU A 129 20.58 4.37 18.34
C GLU A 129 19.27 4.02 19.07
N ARG A 130 18.43 3.20 18.42
CA ARG A 130 17.06 2.84 18.88
C ARG A 130 17.01 2.28 20.31
N THR A 131 18.11 1.74 20.80
CA THR A 131 18.25 1.13 22.14
C THR A 131 18.14 2.14 23.27
N ASN A 132 18.40 3.43 23.03
CA ASN A 132 18.45 4.41 24.10
C ASN A 132 17.13 5.15 24.36
N ASN A 133 16.19 5.17 23.39
CA ASN A 133 14.83 5.75 23.49
C ASN A 133 14.71 7.01 24.38
N VAL A 134 15.71 7.90 24.33
CA VAL A 134 15.81 9.06 25.22
C VAL A 134 14.91 10.15 24.69
N LYS A 135 13.82 10.41 25.41
CA LYS A 135 12.90 11.51 25.14
C LYS A 135 13.60 12.85 25.38
N ILE A 136 13.32 13.83 24.53
CA ILE A 136 13.91 15.18 24.62
C ILE A 136 12.98 16.06 25.46
N LYS A 137 13.46 16.53 26.61
CA LYS A 137 12.76 17.55 27.40
C LYS A 137 12.88 18.90 26.70
N VAL A 138 11.75 19.45 26.25
CA VAL A 138 11.69 20.73 25.52
C VAL A 138 11.28 21.91 26.38
N TRP A 139 10.63 21.65 27.52
CA TRP A 139 10.19 22.68 28.45
C TRP A 139 10.18 22.16 29.89
N GLU A 140 10.53 23.02 30.84
CA GLU A 140 10.43 22.75 32.27
C GLU A 140 10.20 24.07 33.02
N GLU A 141 9.16 24.11 33.85
CA GLU A 141 8.87 25.28 34.68
C GLU A 141 8.31 24.83 36.04
N THR A 142 8.72 25.51 37.10
CA THR A 142 8.23 25.28 38.45
C THR A 142 7.56 26.54 38.99
N LYS A 143 6.31 26.43 39.45
CA LYS A 143 5.59 27.51 40.10
C LYS A 143 5.33 27.19 41.57
N TYR A 144 5.53 28.18 42.43
CA TYR A 144 5.17 28.08 43.84
C TYR A 144 3.74 28.59 44.06
N VAL A 145 2.95 27.85 44.82
CA VAL A 145 1.60 28.21 45.24
C VAL A 145 1.59 28.38 46.75
N PRO A 146 1.49 29.62 47.27
CA PRO A 146 1.46 29.86 48.70
C PRO A 146 0.12 29.43 49.31
N PHE A 147 0.15 29.00 50.57
CA PHE A 147 -1.05 28.76 51.35
C PHE A 147 -1.67 30.08 51.83
N ASN A 148 -2.94 30.32 51.51
CA ASN A 148 -3.75 31.42 52.03
C ASN A 148 -5.25 31.07 51.94
N ALA A 149 -6.13 31.93 52.47
CA ALA A 149 -7.57 31.68 52.51
C ALA A 149 -8.23 31.45 51.13
N LEU A 150 -7.64 31.97 50.04
CA LEU A 150 -8.12 31.80 48.66
C LEU A 150 -7.55 30.54 47.98
N THR A 151 -6.49 29.95 48.53
CA THR A 151 -5.78 28.81 47.93
C THR A 151 -5.99 27.49 48.67
N GLN A 152 -6.85 27.48 49.71
CA GLN A 152 -7.11 26.31 50.54
C GLN A 152 -7.71 25.12 49.77
N GLN A 153 -8.56 25.34 48.77
CA GLN A 153 -9.17 24.29 47.97
C GLN A 153 -9.41 24.74 46.52
N GLY A 154 -9.13 23.87 45.56
CA GLY A 154 -9.53 24.07 44.15
C GLY A 154 -8.71 25.11 43.40
N VAL A 155 -7.41 25.23 43.68
CA VAL A 155 -6.54 26.19 42.98
C VAL A 155 -6.27 25.73 41.55
N ALA A 156 -6.24 26.70 40.62
CA ALA A 156 -5.76 26.52 39.26
C ALA A 156 -4.38 27.18 39.07
N VAL A 157 -3.43 26.45 38.51
CA VAL A 157 -2.12 26.95 38.08
C VAL A 157 -2.05 26.89 36.56
N ASN A 158 -1.77 28.02 35.93
CA ASN A 158 -1.67 28.11 34.47
C ASN A 158 -0.20 28.21 34.04
N PHE A 159 0.17 27.44 33.02
CA PHE A 159 1.43 27.53 32.30
C PHE A 159 1.13 28.00 30.88
N ASN A 160 1.84 29.04 30.42
CA ASN A 160 1.76 29.55 29.06
C ASN A 160 3.10 29.28 28.41
N VAL A 161 3.14 28.24 27.58
CA VAL A 161 4.35 27.78 26.92
C VAL A 161 4.38 28.36 25.52
N ILE A 162 5.48 28.99 25.13
CA ILE A 162 5.76 29.36 23.74
C ILE A 162 7.01 28.58 23.35
N PHE A 163 6.88 27.66 22.41
CA PHE A 163 8.00 26.82 21.99
C PHE A 163 8.92 27.63 21.10
N ASP A 164 10.13 27.92 21.58
CA ASP A 164 11.16 28.53 20.75
C ASP A 164 11.58 27.59 19.61
N PRO A 165 12.13 28.11 18.48
CA PRO A 165 12.62 27.24 17.39
C PRO A 165 13.88 26.45 17.79
N VAL A 166 14.43 26.75 18.98
CA VAL A 166 15.69 26.22 19.47
C VAL A 166 15.52 25.81 20.93
N THR A 167 15.81 24.54 21.22
CA THR A 167 15.80 23.99 22.58
C THR A 167 17.23 23.96 23.13
N ARG A 168 17.41 24.52 24.33
CA ARG A 168 18.68 24.51 25.07
C ARG A 168 18.69 23.30 26.01
N LEU A 169 19.49 22.30 25.67
CA LEU A 169 19.80 21.17 26.54
C LEU A 169 21.08 21.48 27.33
N THR A 170 21.30 20.78 28.45
CA THR A 170 22.41 21.03 29.40
C THR A 170 23.79 21.14 28.74
N HIS A 171 24.02 20.43 27.63
CA HIS A 171 25.30 20.39 26.94
C HIS A 171 25.22 20.69 25.43
N LYS A 172 24.03 21.03 24.90
CA LYS A 172 23.83 21.23 23.47
C LYS A 172 22.64 22.14 23.20
N THR A 173 22.77 23.00 22.20
CA THR A 173 21.63 23.71 21.62
C THR A 173 21.22 22.98 20.36
N THR A 174 19.92 22.67 20.21
CA THR A 174 19.40 21.92 19.06
C THR A 174 18.12 22.56 18.54
N LYS A 175 17.78 22.33 17.26
CA LYS A 175 16.46 22.68 16.72
C LYS A 175 15.41 22.00 17.60
N THR A 176 14.41 22.76 18.01
CA THR A 176 13.30 22.21 18.79
C THR A 176 12.67 21.09 17.97
N PRO A 177 12.58 19.87 18.53
CA PRO A 177 11.97 18.76 17.82
C PRO A 177 10.51 19.09 17.49
N THR A 178 9.95 18.34 16.57
CA THR A 178 8.53 18.28 16.26
C THR A 178 8.10 16.84 16.42
N ASP A 179 7.00 16.62 17.11
CA ASP A 179 6.54 15.30 17.54
C ASP A 179 5.12 15.39 18.11
N TYR A 180 4.58 14.24 18.47
CA TYR A 180 3.69 14.17 19.61
C TYR A 180 4.45 14.44 20.90
N TYR A 181 3.80 15.12 21.84
CA TYR A 181 4.39 15.45 23.12
C TYR A 181 3.66 14.79 24.26
N ARG A 182 4.41 14.44 25.28
CA ARG A 182 3.88 14.10 26.59
C ARG A 182 4.18 15.23 27.57
N TYR A 183 3.39 15.31 28.63
CA TYR A 183 3.76 16.12 29.79
C TYR A 183 3.82 15.28 31.06
N ARG A 184 4.61 15.76 32.02
CA ARG A 184 4.65 15.26 33.38
C ARG A 184 4.50 16.43 34.34
N ILE A 185 3.61 16.29 35.30
CA ILE A 185 3.34 17.24 36.37
C ILE A 185 3.76 16.59 37.67
N ILE A 186 4.62 17.25 38.44
CA ILE A 186 5.04 16.84 39.78
C ILE A 186 4.61 17.94 40.75
N VAL A 187 3.77 17.57 41.71
CA VAL A 187 3.38 18.43 42.82
C VAL A 187 4.20 18.02 44.04
N SER A 188 4.90 18.96 44.66
CA SER A 188 5.72 18.71 45.85
C SER A 188 5.50 19.75 46.95
N ASP A 189 5.82 19.39 48.19
CA ASP A 189 5.85 20.33 49.30
C ASP A 189 7.14 21.19 49.27
N PRO A 190 7.27 22.22 50.14
CA PRO A 190 8.45 23.08 50.12
C PRO A 190 9.76 22.44 50.59
N ILE A 191 9.70 21.25 51.21
CA ILE A 191 10.87 20.50 51.65
C ILE A 191 11.26 19.40 50.65
N GLY A 192 10.54 19.30 49.53
CA GLY A 192 10.86 18.43 48.39
C GLY A 192 10.13 17.09 48.37
N ASN A 193 9.20 16.83 49.29
CA ASN A 193 8.41 15.60 49.25
C ASN A 193 7.39 15.67 48.13
N GLN A 194 7.37 14.66 47.28
CA GLN A 194 6.40 14.55 46.20
C GLN A 194 5.01 14.21 46.75
N ILE A 195 4.04 15.08 46.50
CA ILE A 195 2.63 14.93 46.89
C ILE A 195 1.88 14.13 45.81
N GLN A 196 2.07 14.48 44.54
CA GLN A 196 1.36 13.88 43.42
C GLN A 196 2.21 13.90 42.16
N THR A 197 2.00 12.93 41.26
CA THR A 197 2.51 12.98 39.88
C THR A 197 1.41 12.60 38.92
N HIS A 198 1.34 13.31 37.81
CA HIS A 198 0.43 13.04 36.72
C HIS A 198 1.19 13.12 35.39
N THR A 199 0.89 12.23 34.47
CA THR A 199 1.57 12.12 33.18
C THR A 199 0.54 11.78 32.13
N GLU A 200 0.66 12.39 30.96
CA GLU A 200 -0.21 12.14 29.82
C GLU A 200 0.66 12.01 28.56
N ASP A 201 0.55 10.87 27.88
CA ASP A 201 1.22 10.61 26.60
C ASP A 201 0.37 11.12 25.43
N TYR A 202 1.00 11.51 24.33
CA TYR A 202 0.34 12.12 23.16
C TYR A 202 -0.64 13.26 23.53
N ALA A 203 -0.23 14.12 24.44
CA ALA A 203 -1.03 15.21 24.99
C ALA A 203 -1.32 16.33 23.97
N PHE A 204 -0.42 16.57 23.02
CA PHE A 204 -0.60 17.48 21.89
C PHE A 204 0.35 17.12 20.74
N LEU A 205 0.08 17.62 19.55
CA LEU A 205 0.95 17.50 18.38
C LEU A 205 1.58 18.85 18.04
N MET A 206 2.89 18.88 17.79
CA MET A 206 3.56 20.00 17.15
C MET A 206 4.34 19.51 15.93
N GLU A 207 3.99 20.03 14.75
CA GLU A 207 4.51 19.56 13.46
C GLU A 207 5.17 20.68 12.65
N ASN A 208 5.76 20.30 11.51
CA ASN A 208 6.24 21.20 10.47
C ASN A 208 5.33 21.13 9.24
N GLN A 209 5.24 22.24 8.51
CA GLN A 209 4.43 22.37 7.30
C GLN A 209 5.21 23.00 6.15
N TRP A 210 5.00 22.49 4.94
CA TRP A 210 5.35 23.16 3.69
C TRP A 210 4.08 23.42 2.87
N ARG A 211 3.83 24.67 2.52
CA ARG A 211 2.78 25.15 1.62
C ARG A 211 3.42 25.69 0.36
N VAL A 212 3.13 25.05 -0.76
CA VAL A 212 3.71 25.37 -2.05
C VAL A 212 2.59 25.59 -3.06
N PRO A 213 2.56 26.74 -3.77
CA PRO A 213 1.58 26.96 -4.82
C PRO A 213 1.79 25.92 -5.92
N LEU A 214 0.69 25.30 -6.35
CA LEU A 214 0.72 24.37 -7.46
C LEU A 214 0.69 25.12 -8.79
N PRO A 215 1.37 24.59 -9.81
CA PRO A 215 1.30 25.15 -11.14
C PRO A 215 -0.09 24.92 -11.74
N THR A 216 -0.48 25.79 -12.67
CA THR A 216 -1.61 25.49 -13.55
C THR A 216 -1.32 24.21 -14.32
N VAL A 217 -2.28 23.29 -14.29
CA VAL A 217 -2.25 22.00 -14.98
C VAL A 217 -3.53 21.85 -15.81
N LEU A 218 -3.66 20.72 -16.51
CA LEU A 218 -4.83 20.38 -17.29
C LEU A 218 -6.09 20.33 -16.41
N GLU A 219 -7.06 21.15 -16.77
CA GLU A 219 -8.35 21.29 -16.10
C GLU A 219 -9.47 21.20 -17.13
N SER A 220 -10.60 20.61 -16.75
CA SER A 220 -11.82 20.67 -17.58
C SER A 220 -12.50 22.04 -17.50
N ALA A 221 -12.28 22.79 -16.41
CA ALA A 221 -12.73 24.17 -16.22
C ALA A 221 -11.74 24.95 -15.35
N PRO A 222 -11.58 26.27 -15.56
CA PRO A 222 -10.60 27.07 -14.82
C PRO A 222 -10.74 26.98 -13.30
N GLY A 223 -9.65 26.66 -12.62
CA GLY A 223 -9.60 26.53 -11.15
C GLY A 223 -10.18 25.21 -10.63
N ALA A 224 -10.32 24.19 -11.50
CA ALA A 224 -10.74 22.85 -11.10
C ALA A 224 -9.66 22.09 -10.30
N ALA A 225 -8.38 22.30 -10.62
CA ALA A 225 -7.25 21.65 -9.96
C ALA A 225 -7.05 22.15 -8.52
N PRO A 226 -6.24 21.46 -7.71
CA PRO A 226 -5.76 22.00 -6.44
C PRO A 226 -4.85 23.23 -6.65
N ASP A 227 -5.01 24.25 -5.81
CA ASP A 227 -4.24 25.50 -5.86
C ASP A 227 -2.89 25.41 -5.14
N GLU A 228 -2.79 24.57 -4.11
CA GLU A 228 -1.58 24.41 -3.31
C GLU A 228 -1.34 22.96 -2.89
N LEU A 229 -0.08 22.61 -2.72
CA LEU A 229 0.40 21.39 -2.06
C LEU A 229 0.77 21.72 -0.62
N LEU A 230 0.20 20.99 0.31
CA LEU A 230 0.51 21.11 1.74
C LEU A 230 1.10 19.80 2.27
N VAL A 231 2.38 19.83 2.63
CA VAL A 231 3.10 18.70 3.20
C VAL A 231 3.27 18.88 4.71
N TYR A 232 2.82 17.90 5.49
CA TYR A 232 2.99 17.86 6.95
C TYR A 232 3.92 16.74 7.34
N TYR A 233 4.75 17.01 8.34
CA TYR A 233 5.66 16.02 8.90
C TYR A 233 6.11 16.46 10.29
N TYR A 234 6.62 15.52 11.05
CA TYR A 234 7.36 15.80 12.27
C TYR A 234 8.70 15.06 12.21
N ASP A 235 9.74 15.68 12.75
CA ASP A 235 11.14 15.28 12.55
C ASP A 235 11.65 14.24 13.56
N MET A 236 10.81 13.84 14.52
CA MET A 236 11.14 12.80 15.50
C MET A 236 10.83 11.37 15.02
N THR A 237 10.16 11.19 13.89
CA THR A 237 10.13 9.90 13.17
C THR A 237 11.39 9.80 12.29
N PRO A 238 12.07 8.65 12.24
CA PRO A 238 13.24 8.50 11.39
C PRO A 238 12.85 8.49 9.92
N PHE A 239 13.46 9.35 9.10
CA PHE A 239 13.33 9.32 7.65
C PHE A 239 14.42 8.40 7.09
N GLN A 240 14.04 7.21 6.60
CA GLN A 240 15.00 6.21 6.14
C GLN A 240 14.41 5.24 5.11
N THR A 241 15.24 4.66 4.23
CA THR A 241 14.76 3.68 3.25
C THR A 241 14.55 2.30 3.86
N ASN A 242 15.42 1.87 4.78
CA ASN A 242 15.42 0.51 5.32
C ASN A 242 15.52 0.51 6.85
N LEU A 243 14.51 -0.07 7.51
CA LEU A 243 14.47 -0.27 8.96
C LEU A 243 15.70 -0.98 9.55
N LYS A 244 16.32 -1.87 8.78
CA LYS A 244 17.44 -2.71 9.20
C LYS A 244 18.80 -2.07 8.94
N ASP A 245 18.86 -0.97 8.19
CA ASP A 245 20.09 -0.29 7.84
C ASP A 245 20.06 1.18 8.30
N PRO A 246 20.66 1.50 9.47
CA PRO A 246 20.67 2.85 10.00
C PRO A 246 21.47 3.84 9.12
N PHE A 247 22.33 3.37 8.21
CA PHE A 247 23.07 4.26 7.30
C PHE A 247 22.17 4.86 6.21
N THR A 248 20.97 4.31 6.02
CA THR A 248 19.97 4.86 5.11
C THR A 248 19.15 6.01 5.72
N ARG A 249 19.43 6.37 6.98
CA ARG A 249 18.72 7.42 7.71
C ARG A 249 19.22 8.81 7.35
N ILE A 250 18.27 9.69 7.05
CA ILE A 250 18.49 11.13 6.93
C ILE A 250 18.61 11.69 8.35
N PRO A 251 19.70 12.40 8.70
CA PRO A 251 19.83 13.07 9.99
C PRO A 251 18.66 14.02 10.25
N ARG A 252 18.15 14.08 11.48
CA ARG A 252 17.00 14.92 11.86
C ARG A 252 17.15 16.37 11.39
N GLU A 253 18.34 16.94 11.54
CA GLU A 253 18.65 18.32 11.14
C GLU A 253 18.53 18.59 9.63
N ASP A 254 18.64 17.53 8.82
CA ASP A 254 18.60 17.54 7.35
C ASP A 254 17.21 17.21 6.78
N VAL A 255 16.27 16.70 7.59
CA VAL A 255 14.92 16.30 7.11
C VAL A 255 14.18 17.45 6.44
N ASP A 256 14.20 18.65 7.03
CA ASP A 256 13.57 19.85 6.44
C ASP A 256 14.18 20.20 5.07
N ARG A 257 15.51 20.15 4.96
CA ARG A 257 16.21 20.37 3.69
C ARG A 257 15.83 19.30 2.67
N TYR A 258 15.85 18.03 3.04
CA TYR A 258 15.46 16.92 2.16
C TYR A 258 14.04 17.11 1.59
N ILE A 259 13.07 17.41 2.47
CA ILE A 259 11.68 17.63 2.06
C ILE A 259 11.59 18.81 1.08
N GLN A 260 12.27 19.92 1.40
CA GLN A 260 12.28 21.12 0.57
C GLN A 260 12.95 20.90 -0.80
N THR A 261 14.12 20.28 -0.83
CA THR A 261 14.99 20.29 -2.02
C THR A 261 14.80 19.08 -2.92
N GLU A 262 14.28 17.97 -2.41
CA GLU A 262 14.15 16.72 -3.16
C GLU A 262 12.69 16.31 -3.31
N LEU A 263 11.97 16.16 -2.18
CA LEU A 263 10.66 15.53 -2.20
C LEU A 263 9.55 16.42 -2.76
N ILE A 264 9.44 17.67 -2.28
CA ILE A 264 8.42 18.62 -2.75
C ILE A 264 8.53 18.90 -4.26
N PRO A 265 9.72 19.20 -4.82
CA PRO A 265 9.85 19.39 -6.27
C PRO A 265 9.40 18.17 -7.06
N ALA A 266 9.71 16.96 -6.58
CA ALA A 266 9.29 15.72 -7.23
C ALA A 266 7.76 15.53 -7.16
N MET A 267 7.11 15.83 -6.03
CA MET A 267 5.64 15.79 -5.87
C MET A 267 4.94 16.78 -6.82
N VAL A 268 5.43 18.02 -6.90
CA VAL A 268 4.91 19.03 -7.82
C VAL A 268 5.07 18.59 -9.29
N ALA A 269 6.21 17.99 -9.63
CA ALA A 269 6.45 17.44 -10.96
C ALA A 269 5.49 16.28 -11.27
N ALA A 270 5.25 15.38 -10.32
CA ALA A 270 4.30 14.28 -10.48
C ALA A 270 2.87 14.77 -10.75
N ILE A 271 2.41 15.84 -10.09
CA ILE A 271 1.08 16.43 -10.35
C ILE A 271 0.97 16.93 -11.80
N ARG A 272 2.01 17.61 -12.31
CA ARG A 272 2.07 18.00 -13.74
C ARG A 272 2.08 16.79 -14.65
N VAL A 273 2.88 15.77 -14.34
CA VAL A 273 2.99 14.55 -15.16
C VAL A 273 1.63 13.84 -15.26
N GLN A 274 0.97 13.59 -14.13
CA GLN A 274 -0.33 12.89 -14.15
C GLN A 274 -1.42 13.72 -14.82
N SER A 275 -1.39 15.04 -14.68
CA SER A 275 -2.42 15.91 -15.25
C SER A 275 -2.18 16.21 -16.73
N ASP A 276 -1.02 16.79 -17.04
CA ASP A 276 -0.70 17.34 -18.37
C ASP A 276 -0.21 16.25 -19.32
N LEU A 277 0.72 15.40 -18.87
CA LEU A 277 1.36 14.40 -19.73
C LEU A 277 0.50 13.16 -19.90
N TRP A 278 -0.20 12.70 -18.86
CA TRP A 278 -1.11 11.56 -18.96
C TRP A 278 -2.52 11.96 -19.40
N GLU A 279 -2.75 13.26 -19.57
CA GLU A 279 -4.04 13.87 -19.88
C GLU A 279 -5.17 13.53 -18.87
N PHE A 280 -4.92 13.55 -17.56
CA PHE A 280 -5.99 13.45 -16.55
C PHE A 280 -6.42 14.85 -16.09
N PRO A 281 -7.47 15.45 -16.70
CA PRO A 281 -7.95 16.76 -16.27
C PRO A 281 -8.52 16.70 -14.87
N TRP A 282 -8.35 17.79 -14.11
CA TRP A 282 -9.12 18.04 -12.89
C TRP A 282 -10.52 18.58 -13.23
N TYR A 283 -11.54 18.14 -12.49
CA TYR A 283 -12.92 18.57 -12.65
C TYR A 283 -13.36 19.50 -11.52
N GLU A 284 -14.35 20.36 -11.79
CA GLU A 284 -14.83 21.36 -10.83
C GLU A 284 -15.31 20.75 -9.52
N GLU A 285 -15.74 19.49 -9.52
CA GLU A 285 -16.24 18.76 -8.35
C GLU A 285 -15.12 18.28 -7.44
N TRP A 286 -13.85 18.29 -7.88
CA TRP A 286 -12.75 17.80 -7.06
C TRP A 286 -12.58 18.63 -5.78
N ARG A 287 -12.45 17.95 -4.65
CA ARG A 287 -12.18 18.54 -3.33
C ARG A 287 -11.13 17.70 -2.62
N ASN A 288 -10.40 18.30 -1.68
CA ASN A 288 -9.50 17.56 -0.80
C ASN A 288 -10.20 16.34 -0.14
N TYR A 289 -9.44 15.28 0.11
CA TYR A 289 -9.87 14.15 0.94
C TYR A 289 -10.07 14.55 2.41
N ARG A 290 -9.25 15.49 2.90
CA ARG A 290 -9.26 15.98 4.27
C ARG A 290 -10.31 17.08 4.41
N LEU A 291 -11.26 16.89 5.33
CA LEU A 291 -12.41 17.78 5.52
C LEU A 291 -12.09 18.98 6.43
N ASP A 292 -10.99 18.89 7.16
CA ASP A 292 -10.45 19.90 8.07
C ASP A 292 -9.53 20.91 7.38
N GLU A 293 -9.29 20.74 6.08
CA GLU A 293 -8.45 21.59 5.25
C GLU A 293 -9.25 22.30 4.15
N GLU A 294 -8.63 23.33 3.56
CA GLU A 294 -9.25 24.06 2.47
C GLU A 294 -9.55 23.12 1.29
N PRO A 295 -10.74 23.25 0.64
CA PRO A 295 -11.16 22.28 -0.36
C PRO A 295 -10.24 22.17 -1.58
N LYS A 296 -9.42 23.21 -1.83
CA LYS A 296 -8.49 23.31 -2.97
C LYS A 296 -7.03 23.04 -2.59
N THR A 297 -6.77 22.49 -1.42
CA THR A 297 -5.44 22.06 -1.00
C THR A 297 -5.25 20.57 -1.27
N LEU A 298 -4.15 20.18 -1.89
CA LEU A 298 -3.71 18.79 -1.94
C LEU A 298 -2.80 18.51 -0.74
N SER A 299 -3.28 17.69 0.19
CA SER A 299 -2.60 17.44 1.46
C SER A 299 -1.79 16.14 1.42
N VAL A 300 -0.53 16.20 1.84
CA VAL A 300 0.37 15.05 1.98
C VAL A 300 0.87 14.99 3.41
N ALA A 301 0.63 13.89 4.12
CA ALA A 301 1.24 13.71 5.44
C ALA A 301 2.34 12.64 5.36
N LEU A 302 3.44 12.89 6.07
CA LEU A 302 4.61 12.02 6.18
C LEU A 302 4.78 11.62 7.64
N GLY A 303 4.92 10.33 7.92
CA GLY A 303 4.98 9.81 9.30
C GLY A 303 5.25 8.31 9.34
N GLU A 304 4.87 7.66 10.44
CA GLU A 304 5.18 6.23 10.67
C GLU A 304 3.93 5.32 10.70
N TYR A 305 4.18 4.01 10.78
CA TYR A 305 3.16 2.96 10.67
C TYR A 305 2.11 2.94 11.79
N ASN A 306 2.47 3.31 13.02
CA ASN A 306 1.62 3.11 14.20
C ASN A 306 0.87 4.37 14.64
N ILE A 307 1.31 5.54 14.20
CA ILE A 307 0.82 6.81 14.71
C ILE A 307 0.67 7.79 13.55
N TRP A 308 -0.55 8.25 13.34
CA TRP A 308 -0.88 9.19 12.28
C TRP A 308 -1.83 10.29 12.75
N PHE A 309 -1.62 11.51 12.24
CA PHE A 309 -2.28 12.72 12.72
C PHE A 309 -3.29 13.28 11.72
N HIS A 310 -3.05 13.19 10.41
CA HIS A 310 -3.96 13.75 9.39
C HIS A 310 -4.74 12.70 8.60
N GLY A 311 -5.28 11.67 9.29
CA GLY A 311 -6.09 10.63 8.67
C GLY A 311 -5.71 9.20 9.06
N GLN A 312 -5.91 8.25 8.14
CA GLN A 312 -5.61 6.84 8.37
C GLN A 312 -4.10 6.59 8.33
N SER A 313 -3.62 5.76 9.26
CA SER A 313 -2.22 5.32 9.27
C SER A 313 -1.90 4.48 8.04
N PRO A 314 -0.83 4.80 7.29
CA PRO A 314 -0.44 4.05 6.12
C PRO A 314 0.36 2.80 6.48
N SER A 315 0.04 1.66 5.85
CA SER A 315 0.96 0.51 5.86
C SER A 315 2.23 0.81 5.06
N LEU A 316 2.04 1.45 3.90
CA LEU A 316 3.04 2.06 3.04
C LEU A 316 2.53 3.42 2.54
N GLY A 317 1.32 3.44 1.99
CA GLY A 317 0.58 4.60 1.52
C GLY A 317 -0.91 4.53 1.89
N TYR A 318 -1.62 5.63 1.72
CA TYR A 318 -3.08 5.70 1.77
C TYR A 318 -3.62 6.89 0.95
N SER A 319 -4.81 6.75 0.38
CA SER A 319 -5.39 7.66 -0.62
C SER A 319 -5.59 9.13 -0.18
N MET A 320 -5.59 9.41 1.12
CA MET A 320 -5.47 10.79 1.67
C MET A 320 -4.05 11.36 1.57
N ILE A 321 -3.22 10.73 0.73
CA ILE A 321 -1.77 10.86 0.57
C ILE A 321 -1.06 10.88 1.93
N SER A 322 -1.28 9.80 2.67
CA SER A 322 -0.49 9.48 3.87
C SER A 322 0.63 8.53 3.48
N ILE A 323 1.89 8.91 3.70
CA ILE A 323 3.05 8.11 3.28
C ILE A 323 3.94 7.77 4.46
N ARG A 324 4.24 6.48 4.60
CA ARG A 324 5.16 5.97 5.61
C ARG A 324 6.61 6.32 5.23
N VAL A 325 7.38 6.90 6.15
CA VAL A 325 8.77 7.34 5.90
C VAL A 325 9.85 6.59 6.70
N ASP A 326 9.47 5.70 7.61
CA ASP A 326 10.38 5.05 8.56
C ASP A 326 10.98 3.72 8.09
N GLY A 327 11.21 3.51 6.80
CA GLY A 327 11.91 2.31 6.30
C GLY A 327 11.03 1.33 5.54
N SER A 328 10.10 1.87 4.77
CA SER A 328 9.08 1.21 3.95
C SER A 328 9.48 0.97 2.49
N VAL A 329 10.69 1.39 2.09
CA VAL A 329 11.11 1.47 0.68
C VAL A 329 12.52 0.91 0.46
N GLY A 330 12.87 -0.12 1.23
CA GLY A 330 14.22 -0.70 1.23
C GLY A 330 14.60 -1.41 -0.07
N GLU A 331 13.64 -1.65 -0.97
CA GLU A 331 13.92 -2.08 -2.33
C GLU A 331 14.47 -0.95 -3.22
N TYR A 332 14.30 0.33 -2.84
CA TYR A 332 14.72 1.48 -3.63
C TYR A 332 16.15 1.95 -3.33
N GLU A 333 16.81 2.57 -4.33
CA GLU A 333 18.18 3.11 -4.16
C GLU A 333 18.17 4.36 -3.28
N THR A 334 17.24 5.28 -3.54
CA THR A 334 17.04 6.48 -2.75
C THR A 334 15.67 6.47 -2.07
N MET A 335 15.57 7.25 -0.98
CA MET A 335 14.30 7.46 -0.30
C MET A 335 13.30 8.17 -1.19
N THR A 336 13.75 9.15 -1.98
CA THR A 336 12.91 9.90 -2.90
C THR A 336 12.27 8.98 -3.93
N ASP A 337 13.02 8.04 -4.52
CA ASP A 337 12.45 7.09 -5.48
C ASP A 337 11.33 6.25 -4.86
N GLY A 338 11.55 5.72 -3.66
CA GLY A 338 10.55 4.93 -2.96
C GLY A 338 9.31 5.71 -2.56
N LEU A 339 9.49 6.91 -1.98
CA LEU A 339 8.38 7.76 -1.59
C LEU A 339 7.59 8.25 -2.80
N MET A 340 8.27 8.54 -3.91
CA MET A 340 7.62 8.99 -5.15
C MET A 340 6.86 7.85 -5.85
N SER A 341 7.33 6.61 -5.77
CA SER A 341 6.56 5.43 -6.21
C SER A 341 5.22 5.34 -5.49
N ILE A 342 5.23 5.51 -4.16
CA ILE A 342 4.01 5.56 -3.34
C ILE A 342 3.18 6.80 -3.69
N PHE A 343 3.81 7.98 -3.83
CA PHE A 343 3.10 9.20 -4.15
C PHE A 343 2.38 9.12 -5.51
N HIS A 344 3.00 8.55 -6.54
CA HIS A 344 2.34 8.33 -7.83
C HIS A 344 1.10 7.45 -7.70
N HIS A 345 1.19 6.36 -6.91
CA HIS A 345 0.06 5.47 -6.60
C HIS A 345 -1.08 6.24 -5.90
N GLU A 346 -0.77 6.94 -4.80
CA GLU A 346 -1.80 7.64 -3.99
C GLU A 346 -2.37 8.89 -4.68
N LEU A 347 -1.57 9.60 -5.47
CA LEU A 347 -2.04 10.70 -6.31
C LEU A 347 -2.99 10.18 -7.39
N PHE A 348 -2.77 8.99 -7.94
CA PHE A 348 -3.67 8.43 -8.94
C PHE A 348 -5.04 8.08 -8.36
N HIS A 349 -5.13 7.67 -7.09
CA HIS A 349 -6.41 7.56 -6.39
C HIS A 349 -7.15 8.90 -6.31
N ASN A 350 -6.45 10.03 -6.22
CA ASN A 350 -7.07 11.35 -6.28
C ASN A 350 -7.66 11.65 -7.68
N HIS A 351 -7.00 11.22 -8.76
CA HIS A 351 -7.57 11.31 -10.11
C HIS A 351 -8.77 10.37 -10.31
N GLN A 352 -8.73 9.14 -9.79
CA GLN A 352 -9.89 8.24 -9.80
C GLN A 352 -11.08 8.85 -9.06
N ARG A 353 -10.83 9.43 -7.88
CA ARG A 353 -11.86 10.11 -7.09
C ARG A 353 -12.39 11.36 -7.81
N ASN A 354 -11.52 12.14 -8.45
CA ASN A 354 -11.88 13.27 -9.29
C ASN A 354 -12.85 12.85 -10.42
N ILE A 355 -12.55 11.77 -11.13
CA ILE A 355 -13.43 11.21 -12.18
C ILE A 355 -14.76 10.70 -11.59
N SER A 356 -14.70 9.99 -10.46
CA SER A 356 -15.91 9.46 -9.77
C SER A 356 -16.82 10.59 -9.27
N LEU A 357 -16.26 11.65 -8.69
CA LEU A 357 -17.04 12.82 -8.27
C LEU A 357 -17.74 13.50 -9.45
N HIS A 358 -17.03 13.64 -10.56
CA HIS A 358 -17.58 14.29 -11.75
C HIS A 358 -18.69 13.46 -12.42
N TYR A 359 -18.47 12.17 -12.65
CA TYR A 359 -19.43 11.34 -13.41
C TYR A 359 -20.50 10.65 -12.55
N ALA A 360 -20.19 10.30 -11.31
CA ALA A 360 -21.12 9.59 -10.41
C ALA A 360 -21.67 10.47 -9.28
N GLY A 361 -21.10 11.67 -9.07
CA GLY A 361 -21.51 12.56 -7.97
C GLY A 361 -21.04 12.10 -6.59
N HIS A 362 -20.13 11.13 -6.50
CA HIS A 362 -19.63 10.59 -5.23
C HIS A 362 -18.14 10.27 -5.27
N ALA A 363 -17.51 10.14 -4.11
CA ALA A 363 -16.08 9.88 -3.99
C ALA A 363 -15.68 8.39 -3.94
N ALA A 364 -16.63 7.46 -4.06
CA ALA A 364 -16.34 6.02 -3.97
C ALA A 364 -15.59 5.54 -5.22
N ILE A 365 -14.37 5.03 -5.03
CA ILE A 365 -13.51 4.53 -6.13
C ILE A 365 -13.38 3.01 -6.17
N ALA A 366 -13.40 2.35 -5.00
CA ALA A 366 -13.37 0.89 -4.86
C ALA A 366 -14.78 0.27 -4.79
N GLY A 367 -15.82 1.12 -4.76
CA GLY A 367 -17.23 0.73 -4.68
C GLY A 367 -17.60 -0.03 -3.41
N ARG A 368 -18.73 -0.74 -3.47
CA ARG A 368 -19.29 -1.53 -2.37
C ARG A 368 -18.35 -2.66 -2.00
N ASP A 369 -18.13 -2.85 -0.71
CA ASP A 369 -17.30 -3.91 -0.13
C ASP A 369 -15.88 -4.01 -0.76
N GLN A 370 -15.40 -2.90 -1.34
CA GLN A 370 -14.14 -2.83 -2.10
C GLN A 370 -14.07 -3.79 -3.31
N ALA A 371 -15.21 -4.22 -3.86
CA ALA A 371 -15.24 -5.19 -4.96
C ALA A 371 -14.51 -4.71 -6.23
N TRP A 372 -14.36 -3.41 -6.42
CA TRP A 372 -13.82 -2.82 -7.66
C TRP A 372 -12.32 -2.49 -7.57
N MET A 373 -11.59 -3.08 -6.61
CA MET A 373 -10.16 -2.83 -6.43
C MET A 373 -9.29 -3.25 -7.61
N MET A 374 -9.76 -4.13 -8.51
CA MET A 374 -9.06 -4.38 -9.79
C MET A 374 -8.84 -3.08 -10.56
N PHE A 375 -9.85 -2.20 -10.60
CA PHE A 375 -9.74 -0.89 -11.24
C PHE A 375 -9.01 0.08 -10.32
N SER A 376 -9.42 0.24 -9.05
CA SER A 376 -8.84 1.26 -8.19
C SER A 376 -7.36 0.99 -7.84
N GLU A 377 -7.02 -0.18 -7.33
CA GLU A 377 -5.64 -0.51 -6.93
C GLU A 377 -4.79 -0.93 -8.12
N GLY A 378 -5.34 -1.73 -9.05
CA GLY A 378 -4.59 -2.21 -10.21
C GLY A 378 -4.05 -1.07 -11.09
N THR A 379 -4.87 -0.05 -11.35
CA THR A 379 -4.44 1.12 -12.14
C THR A 379 -3.59 2.10 -11.33
N ALA A 380 -3.74 2.17 -10.00
CA ALA A 380 -2.86 2.96 -9.15
C ALA A 380 -1.44 2.36 -9.06
N VAL A 381 -1.31 1.03 -9.01
CA VAL A 381 0.00 0.36 -9.11
C VAL A 381 0.62 0.60 -10.49
N LEU A 382 -0.16 0.57 -11.57
CA LEU A 382 0.32 0.97 -12.90
C LEU A 382 0.85 2.41 -12.90
N ALA A 383 0.16 3.34 -12.25
CA ALA A 383 0.61 4.74 -12.18
C ALA A 383 2.01 4.87 -11.58
N SER A 384 2.39 4.00 -10.62
CA SER A 384 3.75 3.99 -10.08
C SER A 384 4.82 3.63 -11.14
N SER A 385 4.51 2.74 -12.08
CA SER A 385 5.44 2.33 -13.15
C SER A 385 5.49 3.27 -14.33
N VAL A 386 4.40 3.97 -14.63
CA VAL A 386 4.36 5.03 -15.65
C VAL A 386 4.99 6.33 -15.11
N GLY A 387 4.88 6.59 -13.81
CA GLY A 387 5.42 7.79 -13.18
C GLY A 387 6.93 7.76 -12.98
N GLN A 388 7.50 6.57 -12.81
CA GLN A 388 8.93 6.37 -12.61
C GLN A 388 9.43 5.15 -13.40
N PRO A 389 9.34 5.14 -14.74
CA PRO A 389 9.67 3.98 -15.54
C PRO A 389 11.14 3.56 -15.36
N ASP A 390 12.06 4.52 -15.40
CA ASP A 390 13.49 4.26 -15.19
C ASP A 390 13.76 3.63 -13.82
N VAL A 391 13.06 4.07 -12.77
CA VAL A 391 13.24 3.52 -11.41
C VAL A 391 12.67 2.11 -11.30
N GLN A 392 11.52 1.86 -11.93
CA GLN A 392 10.77 0.62 -11.78
C GLN A 392 11.28 -0.49 -12.70
N PHE A 393 11.92 -0.13 -13.81
CA PHE A 393 12.47 -1.04 -14.81
C PHE A 393 14.00 -0.98 -14.93
N THR A 394 14.71 -0.40 -13.96
CA THR A 394 16.17 -0.61 -13.83
C THR A 394 16.45 -1.95 -13.16
N GLN A 395 17.48 -2.66 -13.64
CA GLN A 395 17.91 -3.92 -13.07
C GLN A 395 18.48 -3.75 -11.65
N THR A 396 17.85 -4.41 -10.67
CA THR A 396 18.23 -4.34 -9.25
C THR A 396 18.26 -5.72 -8.61
N THR A 397 18.86 -5.85 -7.42
CA THR A 397 18.96 -7.15 -6.71
C THR A 397 17.61 -7.65 -6.20
N THR A 398 16.68 -6.75 -5.91
CA THR A 398 15.30 -7.04 -5.53
C THR A 398 14.34 -6.34 -6.49
N PRO A 399 13.23 -6.99 -6.92
CA PRO A 399 12.23 -6.33 -7.75
C PRO A 399 11.62 -5.13 -7.04
N ARG A 400 11.44 -4.02 -7.79
CA ARG A 400 10.74 -2.82 -7.33
C ARG A 400 9.25 -3.05 -7.19
N SER A 401 8.54 -2.13 -6.53
CA SER A 401 7.17 -2.39 -6.08
C SER A 401 6.23 -2.82 -7.22
N TYR A 402 6.30 -2.19 -8.41
CA TYR A 402 5.52 -2.64 -9.56
C TYR A 402 5.89 -4.06 -10.00
N LEU A 403 7.16 -4.32 -10.29
CA LEU A 403 7.64 -5.63 -10.74
C LEU A 403 7.33 -6.73 -9.73
N LYS A 404 7.43 -6.46 -8.42
CA LYS A 404 7.05 -7.38 -7.36
C LYS A 404 5.58 -7.79 -7.43
N ARG A 405 4.67 -6.85 -7.78
CA ARG A 405 3.24 -7.17 -7.99
C ARG A 405 3.01 -7.94 -9.29
N ALA A 406 3.69 -7.54 -10.37
CA ALA A 406 3.60 -8.23 -11.65
C ALA A 406 4.13 -9.67 -11.56
N HIS A 407 5.25 -9.90 -10.88
CA HIS A 407 5.79 -11.25 -10.61
C HIS A 407 4.84 -12.09 -9.77
N ALA A 408 4.16 -11.48 -8.79
CA ALA A 408 3.15 -12.20 -8.00
C ALA A 408 1.95 -12.63 -8.86
N PHE A 409 1.57 -11.83 -9.87
CA PHE A 409 0.57 -12.21 -10.87
C PHE A 409 1.05 -13.38 -11.75
N ILE A 410 2.22 -13.21 -12.36
CA ILE A 410 2.77 -14.16 -13.34
C ILE A 410 3.09 -15.51 -12.65
N GLY A 411 3.59 -15.48 -11.42
CA GLY A 411 4.17 -16.65 -10.74
C GLY A 411 5.56 -16.99 -11.29
N SER A 412 6.36 -17.76 -10.56
CA SER A 412 7.62 -18.30 -11.07
C SER A 412 7.58 -19.83 -11.12
N GLU A 413 8.37 -20.44 -12.00
CA GLU A 413 8.53 -21.91 -12.09
C GLU A 413 8.93 -22.56 -10.74
N ASP A 414 9.56 -21.79 -9.83
CA ASP A 414 10.13 -22.27 -8.56
C ASP A 414 9.33 -21.89 -7.29
N ALA A 415 8.17 -21.21 -7.39
CA ALA A 415 7.42 -20.71 -6.22
C ALA A 415 5.90 -20.99 -6.27
N ILE A 416 5.26 -20.98 -5.08
CA ILE A 416 3.83 -21.27 -4.84
C ILE A 416 2.92 -20.40 -5.75
N GLY A 417 1.88 -21.04 -6.33
CA GLY A 417 1.02 -20.56 -7.42
C GLY A 417 0.75 -19.05 -7.51
N GLY A 418 1.05 -18.51 -8.70
CA GLY A 418 0.84 -17.11 -9.09
C GLY A 418 -0.62 -16.66 -9.13
N GLY A 419 -0.86 -15.45 -9.62
CA GLY A 419 -2.19 -14.86 -9.82
C GLY A 419 -2.94 -15.36 -11.04
N LEU A 420 -2.30 -16.10 -11.96
CA LEU A 420 -2.91 -16.56 -13.22
C LEU A 420 -4.24 -17.30 -13.06
N ASN A 421 -4.46 -18.02 -11.95
CA ASN A 421 -5.72 -18.74 -11.65
C ASN A 421 -6.34 -18.31 -10.31
N LYS A 422 -6.17 -17.02 -9.94
CA LYS A 422 -6.82 -16.41 -8.77
C LYS A 422 -7.88 -15.42 -9.23
N SER A 423 -9.04 -15.45 -8.57
CA SER A 423 -10.14 -14.51 -8.86
C SER A 423 -9.66 -13.06 -8.70
N TYR A 424 -10.03 -12.21 -9.65
CA TYR A 424 -9.58 -10.81 -9.71
C TYR A 424 -9.99 -9.99 -8.48
N GLU A 425 -11.07 -10.39 -7.80
CA GLU A 425 -11.48 -9.82 -6.51
C GLU A 425 -10.42 -10.01 -5.41
N ARG A 426 -9.58 -11.03 -5.52
CA ARG A 426 -8.59 -11.42 -4.50
C ARG A 426 -7.16 -10.99 -4.82
N ILE A 427 -6.89 -10.51 -6.03
CA ILE A 427 -5.55 -10.12 -6.48
C ILE A 427 -5.47 -8.70 -7.07
N PRO A 428 -6.20 -7.70 -6.54
CA PRO A 428 -6.38 -6.41 -7.21
C PRO A 428 -5.06 -5.70 -7.56
N TYR A 429 -4.12 -5.62 -6.62
CA TYR A 429 -2.78 -5.04 -6.86
C TYR A 429 -1.97 -5.77 -7.93
N GLN A 430 -2.18 -7.07 -8.11
CA GLN A 430 -1.43 -7.90 -9.05
C GLN A 430 -1.97 -7.73 -10.48
N THR A 431 -3.24 -7.30 -10.63
CA THR A 431 -3.84 -6.98 -11.94
C THR A 431 -3.15 -5.81 -12.66
N ALA A 432 -2.25 -5.09 -11.97
CA ALA A 432 -1.38 -4.09 -12.57
C ALA A 432 -0.59 -4.60 -13.80
N ALA A 433 -0.26 -5.90 -13.86
CA ALA A 433 0.36 -6.50 -15.04
C ALA A 433 -0.54 -6.42 -16.29
N TYR A 434 -1.85 -6.67 -16.13
CA TYR A 434 -2.82 -6.52 -17.22
C TYR A 434 -2.98 -5.05 -17.63
N TRP A 435 -3.03 -4.14 -16.65
CA TRP A 435 -3.10 -2.70 -16.93
C TRP A 435 -1.84 -2.18 -17.64
N ARG A 436 -0.64 -2.64 -17.27
CA ARG A 436 0.60 -2.30 -17.99
C ARG A 436 0.59 -2.86 -19.40
N PHE A 437 0.14 -4.11 -19.59
CA PHE A 437 -0.01 -4.67 -20.92
C PHE A 437 -0.93 -3.82 -21.80
N LEU A 438 -2.11 -3.42 -21.30
CA LEU A 438 -3.01 -2.54 -22.03
C LEU A 438 -2.37 -1.19 -22.32
N TYR A 439 -1.75 -0.57 -21.33
CA TYR A 439 -1.02 0.69 -21.49
C TYR A 439 -0.01 0.61 -22.64
N GLU A 440 0.86 -0.41 -22.64
CA GLU A 440 1.89 -0.58 -23.67
C GLU A 440 1.28 -0.84 -25.06
N LYS A 441 0.24 -1.68 -25.13
CA LYS A 441 -0.39 -2.07 -26.40
C LYS A 441 -1.31 -1.02 -26.99
N CYS A 442 -1.92 -0.17 -26.17
CA CYS A 442 -2.78 0.91 -26.64
C CYS A 442 -2.01 2.21 -26.94
N GLY A 443 -0.69 2.13 -27.14
CA GLY A 443 0.15 3.23 -27.61
C GLY A 443 1.19 3.72 -26.60
N GLY A 444 1.19 3.19 -25.37
CA GLY A 444 2.11 3.61 -24.30
C GLY A 444 3.58 3.33 -24.58
N MET A 445 3.89 2.46 -25.53
CA MET A 445 5.25 2.18 -25.97
C MET A 445 5.34 2.22 -27.50
N GLN A 446 6.26 3.02 -28.03
CA GLN A 446 6.58 3.08 -29.45
C GLN A 446 8.10 3.00 -29.63
N ASP A 447 8.59 1.97 -30.34
CA ASP A 447 10.02 1.78 -30.64
C ASP A 447 10.94 1.86 -29.41
N GLY A 448 10.47 1.35 -28.26
CA GLY A 448 11.21 1.39 -26.98
C GLY A 448 11.15 2.74 -26.25
N THR A 449 10.44 3.72 -26.80
CA THR A 449 10.17 5.01 -26.16
C THR A 449 8.76 4.99 -25.58
N GLU A 450 8.62 5.47 -24.35
CA GLU A 450 7.34 5.54 -23.66
C GLU A 450 6.55 6.79 -24.08
N ASP A 451 5.27 6.64 -24.40
CA ASP A 451 4.30 7.72 -24.63
C ASP A 451 3.15 7.62 -23.61
N PRO A 452 3.32 8.26 -22.44
CA PRO A 452 2.32 8.17 -21.38
C PRO A 452 0.94 8.70 -21.77
N ALA A 453 0.85 9.70 -22.65
CA ALA A 453 -0.44 10.27 -23.07
C ALA A 453 -1.24 9.22 -23.85
N ALA A 454 -0.60 8.57 -24.82
CA ALA A 454 -1.23 7.54 -25.64
C ALA A 454 -1.62 6.31 -24.80
N GLY A 455 -0.72 5.82 -23.96
CA GLY A 455 -0.96 4.63 -23.14
C GLY A 455 -1.98 4.85 -22.04
N MET A 456 -1.93 5.98 -21.32
CA MET A 456 -2.86 6.24 -20.23
C MET A 456 -4.28 6.57 -20.71
N LYS A 457 -4.47 6.85 -22.01
CA LYS A 457 -5.79 7.09 -22.60
C LYS A 457 -6.75 5.92 -22.37
N VAL A 458 -6.31 4.66 -22.55
CA VAL A 458 -7.18 3.49 -22.31
C VAL A 458 -7.59 3.39 -20.83
N ILE A 459 -6.68 3.74 -19.92
CA ILE A 459 -6.93 3.74 -18.48
C ILE A 459 -7.97 4.80 -18.12
N ARG A 460 -7.80 6.03 -18.62
CA ARG A 460 -8.78 7.11 -18.46
C ARG A 460 -10.15 6.70 -18.99
N THR A 461 -10.25 6.26 -20.25
CA THR A 461 -11.52 5.84 -20.87
C THR A 461 -12.20 4.73 -20.07
N THR A 462 -11.43 3.79 -19.54
CA THR A 462 -11.96 2.70 -18.71
C THR A 462 -12.54 3.21 -17.38
N LEU A 463 -11.81 4.08 -16.68
CA LEU A 463 -12.28 4.67 -15.43
C LEU A 463 -13.51 5.56 -15.66
N GLU A 464 -13.55 6.34 -16.74
CA GLU A 464 -14.74 7.11 -17.10
C GLU A 464 -15.93 6.20 -17.40
N THR A 465 -15.72 5.11 -18.13
CA THR A 465 -16.78 4.13 -18.44
C THR A 465 -17.36 3.52 -17.17
N LEU A 466 -16.49 3.12 -16.24
CA LEU A 466 -16.87 2.59 -14.93
C LEU A 466 -17.68 3.62 -14.12
N TYR A 467 -17.15 4.83 -13.96
CA TYR A 467 -17.73 5.85 -13.07
C TYR A 467 -18.91 6.61 -13.66
N ARG A 468 -19.18 6.52 -14.98
CA ARG A 468 -20.45 7.00 -15.56
C ARG A 468 -21.66 6.15 -15.17
N SER A 469 -21.44 5.01 -14.51
CA SER A 469 -22.47 4.08 -14.03
C SER A 469 -23.47 3.63 -15.09
N LYS A 470 -23.07 3.65 -16.37
CA LYS A 470 -23.89 3.16 -17.49
C LYS A 470 -24.01 1.64 -17.52
N VAL A 471 -22.94 0.95 -17.10
CA VAL A 471 -22.89 -0.51 -17.02
C VAL A 471 -23.31 -0.99 -15.63
N VAL A 472 -22.78 -0.36 -14.59
CA VAL A 472 -22.95 -0.78 -13.21
C VAL A 472 -22.83 0.40 -12.26
N ASP A 473 -23.66 0.44 -11.22
CA ASP A 473 -23.43 1.30 -10.06
C ASP A 473 -22.51 0.58 -9.09
N ILE A 474 -21.26 1.03 -9.03
CA ILE A 474 -20.22 0.42 -8.18
C ILE A 474 -20.53 0.57 -6.68
N THR A 475 -21.40 1.50 -6.27
CA THR A 475 -21.78 1.67 -4.86
C THR A 475 -22.90 0.72 -4.44
N ALA A 476 -23.63 0.16 -5.41
CA ALA A 476 -24.69 -0.81 -5.18
C ALA A 476 -24.24 -2.26 -5.45
N SER A 477 -23.35 -2.46 -6.43
CA SER A 477 -22.94 -3.78 -6.93
C SER A 477 -21.56 -4.22 -6.43
N THR A 478 -21.44 -5.53 -6.19
CA THR A 478 -20.17 -6.22 -5.95
C THR A 478 -19.82 -7.20 -7.08
N ASP A 479 -20.61 -7.28 -8.15
CA ASP A 479 -20.43 -8.23 -9.24
C ASP A 479 -19.36 -7.74 -10.24
N LEU A 480 -18.10 -7.75 -9.80
CA LEU A 480 -16.96 -7.39 -10.62
C LEU A 480 -16.86 -8.34 -11.83
N ILE A 481 -16.92 -9.65 -11.58
CA ILE A 481 -16.68 -10.68 -12.58
C ILE A 481 -17.72 -10.62 -13.70
N GLY A 482 -19.01 -10.49 -13.38
CA GLY A 482 -20.07 -10.39 -14.38
C GLY A 482 -20.03 -9.09 -15.21
N ALA A 483 -19.65 -7.97 -14.59
CA ALA A 483 -19.67 -6.66 -15.25
C ALA A 483 -18.39 -6.33 -16.05
N LEU A 484 -17.25 -6.94 -15.68
CA LEU A 484 -15.94 -6.62 -16.22
C LEU A 484 -15.88 -6.67 -17.76
N PRO A 485 -16.37 -7.71 -18.46
CA PRO A 485 -16.32 -7.75 -19.92
C PRO A 485 -17.03 -6.56 -20.55
N HIS A 486 -18.22 -6.20 -20.06
CA HIS A 486 -19.01 -5.12 -20.68
C HIS A 486 -18.37 -3.74 -20.47
N ILE A 487 -17.77 -3.50 -19.30
CA ILE A 487 -17.01 -2.26 -19.03
C ILE A 487 -15.82 -2.15 -19.98
N MET A 488 -15.05 -3.23 -20.11
CA MET A 488 -13.84 -3.26 -20.93
C MET A 488 -14.17 -3.19 -22.43
N ASP A 489 -15.22 -3.87 -22.90
CA ASP A 489 -15.65 -3.80 -24.30
C ASP A 489 -15.96 -2.37 -24.73
N LEU A 490 -16.73 -1.63 -23.91
CA LEU A 490 -17.04 -0.22 -24.18
C LEU A 490 -15.77 0.64 -24.19
N ALA A 491 -14.91 0.49 -23.17
CA ALA A 491 -13.72 1.31 -23.04
C ALA A 491 -12.67 1.06 -24.14
N LEU A 492 -12.48 -0.21 -24.53
CA LEU A 492 -11.55 -0.59 -25.59
C LEU A 492 -12.07 -0.13 -26.96
N ALA A 493 -13.36 -0.31 -27.25
CA ALA A 493 -13.97 0.18 -28.48
C ALA A 493 -13.87 1.71 -28.64
N ASP A 494 -13.98 2.46 -27.54
CA ASP A 494 -13.88 3.93 -27.54
C ASP A 494 -12.43 4.45 -27.56
N THR A 495 -11.42 3.57 -27.41
CA THR A 495 -10.00 3.95 -27.40
C THR A 495 -9.34 3.66 -28.74
N ALA A 496 -9.38 4.65 -29.65
CA ALA A 496 -8.90 4.50 -31.04
C ALA A 496 -7.45 4.04 -31.23
N THR A 497 -6.55 4.31 -30.27
CA THR A 497 -5.14 3.87 -30.33
C THR A 497 -4.96 2.41 -29.91
N CYS A 498 -5.99 1.81 -29.32
CA CYS A 498 -5.92 0.45 -28.83
C CYS A 498 -6.22 -0.56 -29.96
N PRO A 499 -5.41 -1.61 -30.12
CA PRO A 499 -5.64 -2.64 -31.13
C PRO A 499 -6.75 -3.62 -30.76
N PHE A 500 -7.33 -3.51 -29.56
CA PHE A 500 -8.36 -4.41 -29.06
C PHE A 500 -9.73 -3.74 -29.13
N HIS A 501 -10.76 -4.51 -29.50
CA HIS A 501 -12.14 -4.04 -29.50
C HIS A 501 -12.99 -4.68 -28.40
N THR A 502 -12.55 -5.80 -27.85
CA THR A 502 -13.24 -6.52 -26.77
C THR A 502 -12.29 -6.95 -25.67
N TYR A 503 -12.86 -7.19 -24.49
CA TYR A 503 -12.17 -7.77 -23.35
C TYR A 503 -11.58 -9.14 -23.69
N LYS A 504 -12.35 -10.00 -24.37
CA LYS A 504 -11.91 -11.33 -24.80
C LYS A 504 -10.67 -11.26 -25.70
N ASP A 505 -10.62 -10.31 -26.64
CA ASP A 505 -9.46 -10.11 -27.52
C ASP A 505 -8.24 -9.68 -26.71
N SER A 506 -8.41 -8.67 -25.84
CA SER A 506 -7.32 -8.15 -25.01
C SER A 506 -6.78 -9.21 -24.04
N LEU A 507 -7.65 -10.03 -23.45
CA LEU A 507 -7.29 -11.08 -22.51
C LEU A 507 -6.57 -12.24 -23.21
N SER A 508 -7.01 -12.62 -24.41
CA SER A 508 -6.33 -13.61 -25.25
C SER A 508 -4.88 -13.18 -25.54
N GLN A 509 -4.71 -11.92 -25.96
CA GLN A 509 -3.41 -11.36 -26.29
C GLN A 509 -2.54 -11.15 -25.05
N PHE A 510 -3.15 -10.85 -23.90
CA PHE A 510 -2.47 -10.79 -22.62
C PHE A 510 -1.90 -12.17 -22.22
N GLY A 511 -2.70 -13.24 -22.31
CA GLY A 511 -2.21 -14.59 -22.02
C GLY A 511 -1.07 -15.03 -22.95
N GLN A 512 -1.14 -14.65 -24.22
CA GLN A 512 -0.04 -14.81 -25.18
C GLN A 512 1.21 -14.01 -24.79
N ALA A 513 1.06 -12.77 -24.33
CA ALA A 513 2.18 -11.94 -23.87
C ALA A 513 2.83 -12.50 -22.60
N ILE A 514 2.03 -13.06 -21.68
CA ILE A 514 2.53 -13.76 -20.48
C ILE A 514 3.35 -14.98 -20.89
N TYR A 515 2.82 -15.83 -21.78
CA TYR A 515 3.56 -16.98 -22.28
C TYR A 515 4.86 -16.56 -22.99
N ALA A 516 4.83 -15.48 -23.76
CA ALA A 516 5.99 -14.98 -24.49
C ALA A 516 7.18 -14.62 -23.56
N LEU A 517 6.96 -14.30 -22.28
CA LEU A 517 8.05 -13.99 -21.34
C LEU A 517 9.07 -15.12 -21.19
N ARG A 518 8.73 -16.38 -21.46
CA ARG A 518 9.70 -17.49 -21.42
C ARG A 518 10.46 -17.72 -22.73
N LEU A 519 10.11 -17.01 -23.79
CA LEU A 519 10.69 -17.18 -25.11
C LEU A 519 11.83 -16.17 -25.32
N GLU A 520 12.90 -16.57 -26.00
CA GLU A 520 14.06 -15.73 -26.30
C GLU A 520 13.67 -14.49 -27.12
N ASN A 521 12.72 -14.65 -28.04
CA ASN A 521 12.18 -13.58 -28.87
C ASN A 521 10.86 -12.98 -28.34
N GLY A 522 10.39 -13.41 -27.16
CA GLY A 522 9.10 -12.97 -26.62
C GLY A 522 9.20 -11.77 -25.68
N ARG A 523 10.39 -11.54 -25.09
CA ARG A 523 10.75 -10.32 -24.35
C ARG A 523 11.21 -9.26 -25.34
N CYS A 524 10.60 -8.09 -25.32
CA CYS A 524 10.77 -7.11 -26.39
C CYS A 524 11.89 -6.11 -26.07
N PRO A 525 13.07 -6.18 -26.71
CA PRO A 525 14.10 -5.15 -26.57
C PRO A 525 13.74 -3.86 -27.34
N SER A 526 12.96 -3.97 -28.42
CA SER A 526 12.34 -2.87 -29.15
C SER A 526 11.08 -3.39 -29.86
N ASN A 527 10.09 -2.51 -30.08
CA ASN A 527 8.71 -2.89 -30.34
C ASN A 527 8.51 -3.46 -31.76
N ASN A 528 8.38 -4.77 -31.88
CA ASN A 528 7.80 -5.40 -33.07
C ASN A 528 6.29 -5.61 -32.81
N LYS A 529 5.42 -5.47 -33.81
CA LYS A 529 3.96 -5.57 -33.60
C LYS A 529 3.48 -6.94 -33.08
N GLN A 530 4.38 -7.93 -33.03
CA GLN A 530 4.14 -9.31 -32.62
C GLN A 530 4.63 -9.64 -31.20
N CYS A 531 5.32 -8.75 -30.50
CA CYS A 531 6.01 -9.10 -29.25
C CYS A 531 5.20 -8.69 -27.99
N GLY A 532 5.44 -9.33 -26.83
CA GLY A 532 4.64 -9.24 -25.60
C GLY A 532 4.86 -7.96 -24.78
N PHE A 533 5.32 -8.08 -23.54
CA PHE A 533 5.71 -6.95 -22.69
C PHE A 533 7.00 -6.29 -23.18
N HIS A 534 7.10 -4.96 -23.07
CA HIS A 534 8.38 -4.29 -23.17
C HIS A 534 9.27 -4.70 -21.98
N ASP A 535 10.34 -5.44 -22.27
CA ASP A 535 11.20 -6.04 -21.25
C ASP A 535 12.63 -6.22 -21.78
N PRO A 536 13.33 -5.12 -22.11
CA PRO A 536 14.68 -5.18 -22.69
C PRO A 536 15.69 -5.83 -21.75
N ASP A 537 15.49 -5.69 -20.44
CA ASP A 537 16.42 -6.15 -19.39
C ASP A 537 16.01 -7.49 -18.75
N GLY A 538 14.95 -8.14 -19.26
CA GLY A 538 14.52 -9.45 -18.78
C GLY A 538 14.03 -9.46 -17.32
N LEU A 539 13.41 -8.38 -16.87
CA LEU A 539 13.01 -8.16 -15.48
C LEU A 539 11.77 -8.92 -15.08
N TYR A 540 10.86 -9.24 -16.00
CA TYR A 540 9.69 -10.07 -15.68
C TYR A 540 10.12 -11.51 -15.40
N THR A 541 9.45 -12.19 -14.46
CA THR A 541 9.72 -13.60 -14.22
C THR A 541 9.12 -14.48 -15.33
N ASN A 542 9.62 -15.71 -15.49
CA ASN A 542 9.02 -16.69 -16.38
C ASN A 542 7.74 -17.24 -15.74
N PRO A 543 6.63 -17.34 -16.49
CA PRO A 543 5.43 -17.97 -15.96
C PRO A 543 5.64 -19.45 -15.68
N PRO A 544 4.95 -20.02 -14.68
CA PRO A 544 4.95 -21.46 -14.44
C PRO A 544 4.28 -22.18 -15.62
N ILE A 545 4.80 -23.35 -15.99
CA ILE A 545 4.25 -24.17 -17.07
C ILE A 545 4.21 -25.65 -16.70
N GLU A 546 3.21 -26.37 -17.20
CA GLU A 546 3.20 -27.83 -17.18
C GLU A 546 3.96 -28.37 -18.39
N LYS A 547 4.98 -29.22 -18.16
CA LYS A 547 5.74 -29.87 -19.24
C LYS A 547 5.26 -31.30 -19.43
N VAL A 548 4.84 -31.65 -20.64
CA VAL A 548 4.31 -32.97 -20.98
C VAL A 548 5.10 -33.56 -22.16
N LEU A 549 5.69 -34.74 -21.97
CA LEU A 549 6.37 -35.46 -23.06
C LEU A 549 5.36 -36.20 -23.94
N ILE A 550 5.34 -35.86 -25.22
CA ILE A 550 4.56 -36.54 -26.26
C ILE A 550 5.44 -37.59 -26.91
N THR A 551 5.16 -38.85 -26.59
CA THR A 551 5.84 -40.01 -27.18
C THR A 551 5.10 -40.47 -28.43
N ASN A 552 5.71 -41.40 -29.18
CA ASN A 552 5.13 -41.99 -30.38
C ASN A 552 3.92 -42.94 -30.12
N ASN A 553 3.31 -42.85 -28.94
CA ASN A 553 2.13 -43.61 -28.52
C ASN A 553 0.86 -42.88 -29.00
N PRO A 554 -0.26 -43.57 -29.26
CA PRO A 554 -1.33 -43.03 -30.10
C PRO A 554 -2.15 -41.91 -29.44
N ALA A 555 -2.09 -41.74 -28.11
CA ALA A 555 -2.79 -40.66 -27.41
C ALA A 555 -2.13 -40.32 -26.07
N THR A 556 -1.83 -39.05 -25.86
CA THR A 556 -1.53 -38.46 -24.54
C THR A 556 -2.73 -37.61 -24.12
N SER A 557 -3.20 -37.78 -22.88
CA SER A 557 -4.30 -36.98 -22.32
C SER A 557 -3.77 -36.11 -21.19
N ILE A 558 -4.09 -34.82 -21.23
CA ILE A 558 -3.73 -33.81 -20.25
C ILE A 558 -5.03 -33.32 -19.64
N ASN A 559 -5.12 -33.33 -18.31
CA ASN A 559 -6.29 -32.82 -17.59
C ASN A 559 -5.85 -31.59 -16.83
N GLY A 560 -6.47 -30.46 -17.11
CA GLY A 560 -6.21 -29.20 -16.41
C GLY A 560 -7.49 -28.60 -15.86
N ASN A 561 -7.35 -27.55 -15.07
CA ASN A 561 -8.48 -26.87 -14.47
C ASN A 561 -8.19 -25.38 -14.25
N ILE A 562 -9.16 -24.53 -14.66
CA ILE A 562 -9.14 -23.09 -14.49
C ILE A 562 -10.37 -22.70 -13.66
N PRO A 563 -10.28 -22.77 -12.32
CA PRO A 563 -11.45 -22.60 -11.46
C PRO A 563 -12.00 -21.18 -11.48
N THR A 564 -11.18 -20.20 -11.87
CA THR A 564 -11.54 -18.77 -11.84
C THR A 564 -11.82 -18.23 -13.23
N SER A 565 -12.80 -17.34 -13.33
CA SER A 565 -13.07 -16.55 -14.52
C SER A 565 -11.81 -15.78 -14.92
N TYR A 566 -11.53 -15.74 -16.23
CA TYR A 566 -10.37 -15.03 -16.79
C TYR A 566 -9.02 -15.60 -16.37
N GLY A 567 -9.00 -16.83 -15.84
CA GLY A 567 -7.78 -17.54 -15.49
C GLY A 567 -7.01 -18.05 -16.72
N ILE A 568 -5.71 -18.23 -16.55
CA ILE A 568 -4.76 -18.61 -17.59
C ILE A 568 -4.01 -19.88 -17.14
N ASP A 569 -3.97 -20.87 -18.02
CA ASP A 569 -3.19 -22.09 -17.87
C ASP A 569 -2.26 -22.28 -19.08
N LEU A 570 -1.04 -22.73 -18.80
CA LEU A 570 0.07 -22.76 -19.76
C LEU A 570 0.72 -24.14 -19.76
N VAL A 571 0.68 -24.80 -20.92
CA VAL A 571 1.19 -26.16 -21.09
C VAL A 571 2.22 -26.17 -22.21
N GLU A 572 3.31 -26.91 -22.03
CA GLU A 572 4.31 -27.16 -23.04
C GLU A 572 4.41 -28.66 -23.34
N LEU A 573 4.16 -29.01 -24.59
CA LEU A 573 4.30 -30.36 -25.11
C LEU A 573 5.70 -30.52 -25.69
N GLU A 574 6.50 -31.43 -25.14
CA GLU A 574 7.80 -31.81 -25.67
C GLU A 574 7.64 -32.98 -26.64
N ILE A 575 8.11 -32.84 -27.87
CA ILE A 575 7.89 -33.82 -28.93
C ILE A 575 9.05 -34.81 -28.98
N ASP A 576 8.76 -36.10 -28.86
CA ASP A 576 9.74 -37.18 -29.08
C ASP A 576 10.27 -37.14 -30.53
N PRO A 577 11.59 -37.11 -30.75
CA PRO A 577 12.21 -37.16 -32.09
C PRO A 577 11.72 -38.32 -32.97
N GLY A 578 11.29 -39.44 -32.37
CA GLY A 578 10.69 -40.58 -33.07
C GLY A 578 9.33 -40.27 -33.73
N SER A 579 8.77 -39.09 -33.50
CA SER A 579 7.54 -38.59 -34.13
C SER A 579 7.82 -37.77 -35.40
N ASN A 580 9.08 -37.60 -35.81
CA ASN A 580 9.42 -36.86 -37.02
C ASN A 580 8.66 -37.36 -38.26
N GLY A 581 8.09 -36.44 -39.05
CA GLY A 581 7.27 -36.71 -40.22
C GLY A 581 5.80 -37.07 -39.93
N LYS A 582 5.40 -37.20 -38.66
CA LYS A 582 4.01 -37.49 -38.25
C LYS A 582 3.19 -36.23 -38.02
N THR A 583 1.87 -36.34 -38.11
CA THR A 583 0.95 -35.22 -37.84
C THR A 583 0.52 -35.24 -36.37
N ILE A 584 0.54 -34.11 -35.68
CA ILE A 584 -0.08 -34.00 -34.34
C ILE A 584 -1.50 -33.46 -34.50
N LYS A 585 -2.46 -34.20 -33.95
CA LYS A 585 -3.83 -33.72 -33.75
C LYS A 585 -4.03 -33.38 -32.28
N ILE A 586 -4.34 -32.12 -31.99
CA ILE A 586 -4.70 -31.64 -30.65
C ILE A 586 -6.22 -31.50 -30.60
N VAL A 587 -6.84 -32.14 -29.62
CA VAL A 587 -8.29 -32.09 -29.38
C VAL A 587 -8.51 -31.53 -28.00
N PHE A 588 -9.11 -30.34 -27.92
CA PHE A 588 -9.52 -29.73 -26.67
C PHE A 588 -10.99 -30.04 -26.40
N ASP A 589 -11.25 -30.55 -25.20
CA ASP A 589 -12.56 -30.99 -24.73
C ASP A 589 -12.86 -30.41 -23.34
N GLN A 590 -14.15 -30.34 -23.04
CA GLN A 590 -14.67 -29.98 -21.73
C GLN A 590 -15.71 -31.01 -21.30
N PRO A 591 -15.91 -31.24 -19.99
CA PRO A 591 -17.00 -32.07 -19.52
C PRO A 591 -18.34 -31.58 -20.09
N THR A 592 -19.23 -32.49 -20.47
CA THR A 592 -20.56 -32.14 -21.04
C THR A 592 -21.45 -31.32 -20.09
N SER A 593 -21.14 -31.31 -18.79
CA SER A 593 -21.79 -30.48 -17.78
C SER A 593 -21.14 -29.11 -17.59
N SER A 594 -20.00 -28.84 -18.23
CA SER A 594 -19.31 -27.57 -18.11
C SER A 594 -20.06 -26.49 -18.89
N ILE A 595 -20.06 -25.29 -18.32
CA ILE A 595 -20.58 -24.08 -18.95
C ILE A 595 -19.48 -23.04 -19.14
N ALA A 596 -18.23 -23.40 -18.82
CA ALA A 596 -17.09 -22.51 -18.96
C ALA A 596 -16.74 -22.34 -20.44
N GLU A 597 -16.33 -21.14 -20.81
CA GLU A 597 -15.88 -20.84 -22.17
C GLU A 597 -14.37 -20.72 -22.17
N TYR A 598 -13.70 -21.29 -23.17
CA TYR A 598 -12.24 -21.23 -23.27
C TYR A 598 -11.79 -20.77 -24.64
N THR A 599 -10.62 -20.15 -24.66
CA THR A 599 -9.80 -20.03 -25.86
C THR A 599 -8.53 -20.84 -25.71
N LEU A 600 -8.11 -21.47 -26.80
CA LEU A 600 -6.85 -22.17 -26.92
C LEU A 600 -6.01 -21.50 -28.01
N SER A 601 -4.81 -21.04 -27.65
CA SER A 601 -3.77 -20.68 -28.62
C SER A 601 -2.67 -21.74 -28.64
N VAL A 602 -2.20 -22.09 -29.84
CA VAL A 602 -1.18 -23.12 -30.05
C VAL A 602 0.00 -22.52 -30.78
N TRP A 603 1.19 -22.62 -30.19
CA TRP A 603 2.43 -22.06 -30.73
C TRP A 603 3.45 -23.17 -30.96
N MET A 604 4.04 -23.22 -32.16
CA MET A 604 5.13 -24.14 -32.48
C MET A 604 6.46 -23.55 -32.02
N LEU A 605 7.28 -24.36 -31.36
CA LEU A 605 8.46 -23.89 -30.62
C LEU A 605 9.70 -24.73 -30.92
N LYS A 606 10.85 -24.06 -31.00
CA LYS A 606 12.16 -24.70 -31.16
C LYS A 606 12.98 -24.58 -29.88
N SER A 607 13.46 -25.71 -29.35
CA SER A 607 14.52 -25.73 -28.35
C SER A 607 15.86 -25.39 -28.99
N PRO A 608 16.74 -24.64 -28.31
CA PRO A 608 18.09 -24.41 -28.80
C PRO A 608 18.91 -25.70 -28.82
N ASP A 609 19.93 -25.71 -29.68
CA ASP A 609 20.91 -26.78 -29.82
C ASP A 609 21.51 -27.18 -28.43
N PRO A 610 21.51 -28.49 -28.06
CA PRO A 610 22.00 -28.95 -26.76
C PRO A 610 23.47 -28.63 -26.47
N THR A 611 24.24 -28.17 -27.47
CA THR A 611 25.64 -27.74 -27.29
C THR A 611 25.80 -26.31 -26.78
N ASN A 612 24.73 -25.51 -26.75
CA ASN A 612 24.75 -24.11 -26.29
C ASN A 612 23.69 -23.89 -25.19
N SER A 613 24.09 -24.05 -23.93
CA SER A 613 23.23 -23.97 -22.74
C SER A 613 22.70 -22.56 -22.40
N ALA A 614 22.72 -21.62 -23.33
CA ALA A 614 22.51 -20.18 -23.07
C ALA A 614 21.52 -19.47 -24.00
N ARG A 615 20.76 -20.18 -24.84
CA ARG A 615 19.72 -19.56 -25.70
C ARG A 615 18.35 -20.17 -25.40
N GLY A 616 17.26 -19.48 -25.73
CA GLY A 616 15.91 -19.78 -25.24
C GLY A 616 14.99 -20.36 -26.32
N LEU A 617 13.75 -20.66 -25.95
CA LEU A 617 12.72 -21.14 -26.87
C LEU A 617 12.32 -20.01 -27.83
N ALA A 618 12.16 -20.31 -29.12
CA ALA A 618 11.68 -19.34 -30.10
C ALA A 618 10.35 -19.80 -30.72
N ARG A 619 9.41 -18.85 -30.85
CA ARG A 619 8.16 -19.06 -31.62
C ARG A 619 8.46 -19.12 -33.11
N ILE A 620 7.85 -20.10 -33.78
CA ILE A 620 7.78 -20.18 -35.24
C ILE A 620 6.39 -19.73 -35.67
N ASP A 621 6.31 -18.68 -36.49
CA ASP A 621 5.04 -18.23 -37.04
C ASP A 621 4.57 -19.20 -38.12
N GLU A 622 3.66 -20.10 -37.75
CA GLU A 622 2.92 -20.91 -38.68
C GLU A 622 1.41 -20.75 -38.47
N SER A 623 0.67 -20.74 -39.58
CA SER A 623 -0.79 -20.74 -39.58
C SER A 623 -1.30 -22.18 -39.46
N ASP A 624 -1.72 -22.59 -38.26
CA ASP A 624 -2.44 -23.84 -38.05
C ASP A 624 -3.91 -23.70 -38.46
N VAL A 625 -4.52 -24.81 -38.89
CA VAL A 625 -5.94 -24.83 -39.23
C VAL A 625 -6.73 -25.21 -37.97
N LEU A 626 -7.35 -24.21 -37.35
CA LEU A 626 -8.30 -24.43 -36.27
C LEU A 626 -9.65 -24.85 -36.86
N ASN A 627 -10.10 -26.05 -36.52
CA ASN A 627 -11.40 -26.59 -36.92
C ASN A 627 -12.25 -26.89 -35.68
N VAL A 628 -13.57 -26.84 -35.86
CA VAL A 628 -14.52 -27.36 -34.86
C VAL A 628 -15.08 -28.66 -35.40
N GLU A 629 -14.75 -29.79 -34.77
CA GLU A 629 -15.26 -31.11 -35.14
C GLU A 629 -16.11 -31.65 -33.98
N ASN A 630 -17.40 -31.94 -34.22
CA ASN A 630 -18.30 -32.52 -33.21
C ASN A 630 -18.34 -31.76 -31.86
N GLY A 631 -18.13 -30.45 -31.87
CA GLY A 631 -18.09 -29.61 -30.65
C GLY A 631 -16.73 -29.50 -29.99
N TYR A 632 -15.72 -30.23 -30.49
CA TYR A 632 -14.34 -30.16 -30.03
C TYR A 632 -13.55 -29.12 -30.83
N LEU A 633 -12.69 -28.36 -30.15
CA LEU A 633 -11.67 -27.56 -30.81
C LEU A 633 -10.55 -28.49 -31.25
N VAL A 634 -10.35 -28.58 -32.56
CA VAL A 634 -9.40 -29.50 -33.19
C VAL A 634 -8.38 -28.70 -33.97
N ILE A 635 -7.11 -29.02 -33.73
CA ILE A 635 -5.98 -28.42 -34.44
C ILE A 635 -5.14 -29.56 -35.02
N ASP A 636 -5.06 -29.60 -36.34
CA ASP A 636 -4.14 -30.49 -37.06
C ASP A 636 -2.86 -29.69 -37.35
N ALA A 637 -1.83 -29.91 -36.53
CA ALA A 637 -0.51 -29.36 -36.78
C ALA A 637 0.11 -30.10 -37.97
N LYS A 638 0.84 -29.37 -38.83
CA LYS A 638 1.53 -29.94 -40.01
C LYS A 638 2.44 -31.12 -39.64
N PRO A 639 2.85 -31.96 -40.63
CA PRO A 639 3.84 -33.00 -40.41
C PRO A 639 5.07 -32.45 -39.68
N MET A 640 5.38 -33.05 -38.54
CA MET A 640 6.43 -32.60 -37.65
C MET A 640 7.79 -32.64 -38.32
N ASN A 641 8.49 -31.51 -38.27
CA ASN A 641 9.92 -31.47 -38.52
C ASN A 641 10.62 -31.22 -37.18
N THR A 642 11.00 -32.29 -36.48
CA THR A 642 11.59 -32.19 -35.14
C THR A 642 12.95 -31.48 -35.12
N GLU A 643 13.56 -31.26 -36.28
CA GLU A 643 14.78 -30.45 -36.46
C GLU A 643 14.47 -28.94 -36.53
N GLU A 644 13.23 -28.59 -36.89
CA GLU A 644 12.74 -27.21 -37.02
C GLU A 644 11.99 -26.75 -35.78
N TYR A 645 11.12 -27.58 -35.21
CA TYR A 645 10.45 -27.36 -33.93
C TYR A 645 10.33 -28.69 -33.17
N ASN A 646 10.54 -28.67 -31.87
CA ASN A 646 10.46 -29.88 -31.04
C ASN A 646 9.55 -29.71 -29.81
N ARG A 647 8.80 -28.60 -29.76
CA ARG A 647 7.85 -28.31 -28.70
C ARG A 647 6.60 -27.62 -29.23
N ILE A 648 5.49 -27.75 -28.51
CA ILE A 648 4.24 -27.02 -28.75
C ILE A 648 3.82 -26.32 -27.45
N GLY A 649 3.60 -25.02 -27.50
CA GLY A 649 3.01 -24.26 -26.40
C GLY A 649 1.50 -24.20 -26.53
N LEU A 650 0.77 -24.50 -25.47
CA LEU A 650 -0.66 -24.33 -25.34
C LEU A 650 -0.94 -23.22 -24.33
N ILE A 651 -1.74 -22.24 -24.74
CA ILE A 651 -2.17 -21.13 -23.90
C ILE A 651 -3.68 -21.25 -23.79
N ILE A 652 -4.16 -21.61 -22.61
CA ILE A 652 -5.55 -21.95 -22.34
C ILE A 652 -6.09 -20.89 -21.40
N ILE A 653 -7.17 -20.22 -21.80
CA ILE A 653 -7.71 -19.10 -21.04
C ILE A 653 -9.20 -19.29 -20.90
N ARG A 654 -9.71 -19.17 -19.67
CA ARG A 654 -11.14 -19.16 -19.39
C ARG A 654 -11.72 -17.78 -19.66
N MET A 655 -12.81 -17.69 -20.41
CA MET A 655 -13.35 -16.44 -20.98
C MET A 655 -14.72 -16.03 -20.44
N ASP A 656 -15.34 -16.87 -19.62
CA ASP A 656 -16.67 -16.66 -19.05
C ASP A 656 -16.64 -16.09 -17.63
N PRO A 657 -17.73 -15.43 -17.18
CA PRO A 657 -17.92 -14.99 -15.80
C PRO A 657 -18.51 -16.06 -14.86
N PHE A 658 -18.59 -17.34 -15.25
CA PHE A 658 -19.38 -18.37 -14.54
C PHE A 658 -18.56 -19.17 -13.51
N GLU A 659 -17.59 -18.56 -12.82
CA GLU A 659 -16.73 -19.25 -11.83
C GLU A 659 -17.48 -19.80 -10.62
N ILE A 660 -18.69 -19.32 -10.32
CA ILE A 660 -19.51 -19.86 -9.23
C ILE A 660 -20.26 -21.12 -9.69
N GLN A 661 -20.76 -21.11 -10.93
CA GLN A 661 -21.56 -22.19 -11.50
C GLN A 661 -20.70 -23.35 -11.98
N ASP A 662 -19.51 -23.07 -12.51
CA ASP A 662 -18.45 -24.05 -12.77
C ASP A 662 -17.19 -23.64 -11.99
N SER A 663 -17.16 -24.00 -10.71
CA SER A 663 -16.05 -23.70 -9.80
C SER A 663 -14.81 -24.55 -10.02
N THR A 664 -14.87 -25.51 -10.95
CA THR A 664 -13.73 -26.36 -11.28
C THR A 664 -13.03 -25.86 -12.54
N GLY A 665 -13.81 -25.50 -13.56
CA GLY A 665 -13.31 -25.15 -14.87
C GLY A 665 -12.40 -26.23 -15.45
N ASN A 666 -12.83 -27.49 -15.36
CA ASN A 666 -12.06 -28.61 -15.87
C ASN A 666 -12.04 -28.63 -17.40
N TYR A 667 -10.90 -28.95 -17.97
CA TYR A 667 -10.75 -29.21 -19.39
C TYR A 667 -9.82 -30.41 -19.63
N THR A 668 -9.91 -31.01 -20.82
CA THR A 668 -9.02 -32.08 -21.25
C THR A 668 -8.41 -31.73 -22.59
N VAL A 669 -7.10 -31.94 -22.74
CA VAL A 669 -6.41 -31.87 -24.03
C VAL A 669 -5.92 -33.28 -24.39
N GLN A 670 -6.40 -33.79 -25.52
CA GLN A 670 -5.89 -35.02 -26.11
C GLN A 670 -4.93 -34.69 -27.25
N VAL A 671 -3.75 -35.30 -27.20
CA VAL A 671 -2.69 -35.13 -28.21
C VAL A 671 -2.50 -36.48 -28.90
N LEU A 672 -2.78 -36.54 -30.19
CA LEU A 672 -2.70 -37.75 -31.00
C LEU A 672 -1.57 -37.60 -32.04
N VAL A 673 -0.66 -38.58 -32.08
CA VAL A 673 0.42 -38.62 -33.08
C VAL A 673 0.03 -39.60 -34.19
N LYS A 674 -0.18 -39.08 -35.41
CA LYS A 674 -0.66 -39.84 -36.58
C LYS A 674 0.41 -40.07 -37.63
#